data_AF-A0A180FVV3-F1
#
_entry.id   AF-A0A180FVV3-F1
#
_cell.length_a   1.000
_cell.length_b   1.000
_cell.length_c   1.000
_cell.angle_alpha   90.00
_cell.angle_beta   90.00
_cell.angle_gamma   90.00
#
_symmetry.space_group_name_H-M   'P 1'
#
loop_
_entity.id
_entity.type
_entity.pdbx_description
1 polymer ?
#
loop_
_entity_poly.entity_id
_entity_poly.type
_entity_poly.pdbx_seq_one_letter_code
_entity_poly.pdbx_strand_id
1 'polypeptide(L)'
;MTTINRSTFAKCKSLGYLDISSGVTTIEEEAFAMCSSIGNITIPSSVEKIGQRAFAECGELANIYFNLDDPAACSIGSNIFYAVSDSCLLQIPVGSEEKYGWWYDYTKGVSSKWQGVSINANPYDIDPCSKDSTQGNITVKMNTKPFGDAAKQVAYGTDVSLTAHPVYPYHFEGWENENGFTISTENPYKFIVTGDVRRIQASFTLSDLSVSLYADKNGSIKSGKGLYKYGEYAEVEAESAVGYHFAKWTNAKGDSLSADNPYTFAVTGDTAIHAHFANNYYKVSLSADENGTIKSGGGMYVYNAKAMLDVDPNPGYHLAKWTNEKGDSLSASNSYILTVTGDTAVQAHFALNSYRLNLSAKNGRIDTDTVSYAHGAKATVTAVANAGYYFKSWTDAKGEKLSVTNPYTFVMMESTSVTANFTANGYDVKVYAGDNGGVKSGFGMYAYNTIAEARATPDDGYHILKWTNAQGDSLFGYNPYVFTVTENTEVWAHFAINSYRVDLTADNGSIESGNGNYTHGTQVQAMAVTDKTDYRFEKWTDINGNSISTDNPYTFVATGNVTIRARFTKQHYRVDLTVENGRIKSGGGPYEYNTEATVEAEPIAGRGYYFAKWTTEEGDSLSSNNPYTFVVTGDVAIHAQFVPYEYFITVSETEGGRATGGERYYDYGAQAKLTAIADSGYRFTGWMAGDNFDTFVSADNPLFLTLIQPSVTAYRAAFKKEDKDKGGGGADANHAVRGAEVNVWYSDGMLNLVNLSGYSVAVTAINGREVLSFRPGSDDERYPVALSAGVYILTSFRENRKFAVR
;
A
#
# COMPACT_ATOMS: atom_id res chain seq x y z
N MET A 1 -66.21 -22.79 -151.04
CA MET A 1 -64.96 -22.86 -151.82
C MET A 1 -63.83 -22.83 -150.81
N THR A 2 -63.06 -23.92 -150.68
CA THR A 2 -62.00 -24.02 -149.65
C THR A 2 -60.64 -23.59 -150.16
N THR A 3 -60.43 -23.62 -151.47
CA THR A 3 -59.14 -23.38 -152.11
C THR A 3 -59.27 -22.36 -153.24
N ILE A 4 -58.37 -21.38 -153.25
CA ILE A 4 -58.12 -20.49 -154.38
C ILE A 4 -56.91 -21.07 -155.12
N ASN A 5 -57.17 -21.67 -156.27
CA ASN A 5 -56.17 -22.46 -157.00
C ASN A 5 -55.04 -21.59 -157.58
N ARG A 6 -53.94 -22.25 -157.94
CA ARG A 6 -52.76 -21.66 -158.56
C ARG A 6 -53.12 -20.68 -159.67
N SER A 7 -52.58 -19.47 -159.58
CA SER A 7 -52.69 -18.39 -160.57
C SER A 7 -54.12 -17.99 -160.98
N THR A 8 -55.16 -18.31 -160.19
CA THR A 8 -56.59 -18.09 -160.57
C THR A 8 -56.89 -16.64 -160.95
N PHE A 9 -56.35 -15.67 -160.23
CA PHE A 9 -56.55 -14.24 -160.46
C PHE A 9 -55.24 -13.53 -160.84
N ALA A 10 -54.21 -14.28 -161.26
CA ALA A 10 -52.93 -13.69 -161.62
C ALA A 10 -53.10 -12.68 -162.77
N LYS A 11 -52.46 -11.51 -162.64
CA LYS A 11 -52.49 -10.39 -163.61
C LYS A 11 -53.87 -9.76 -163.82
N CYS A 12 -54.83 -9.95 -162.90
CA CYS A 12 -56.09 -9.20 -162.89
C CYS A 12 -55.85 -7.74 -162.49
N LYS A 13 -55.26 -6.95 -163.40
CA LYS A 13 -54.83 -5.56 -163.13
C LYS A 13 -55.95 -4.60 -162.75
N SER A 14 -57.21 -4.92 -163.05
CA SER A 14 -58.39 -4.10 -162.69
C SER A 14 -59.07 -4.55 -161.39
N LEU A 15 -58.56 -5.59 -160.72
CA LEU A 15 -59.11 -6.07 -159.45
C LEU A 15 -58.75 -5.06 -158.35
N GLY A 16 -59.66 -4.13 -158.08
CA GLY A 16 -59.47 -3.09 -157.06
C GLY A 16 -59.91 -3.53 -155.66
N TYR A 17 -60.78 -4.54 -155.57
CA TYR A 17 -61.37 -5.03 -154.34
C TYR A 17 -61.25 -6.55 -154.27
N LEU A 18 -60.73 -7.04 -153.14
CA LEU A 18 -60.57 -8.48 -152.86
C LEU A 18 -61.16 -8.77 -151.48
N ASP A 19 -62.16 -9.64 -151.44
CA ASP A 19 -62.73 -10.20 -150.21
C ASP A 19 -62.51 -11.71 -150.20
N ILE A 20 -61.65 -12.18 -149.29
CA ILE A 20 -61.35 -13.60 -149.11
C ILE A 20 -62.28 -14.11 -148.01
N SER A 21 -63.30 -14.88 -148.40
CA SER A 21 -64.27 -15.42 -147.44
C SER A 21 -63.60 -16.29 -146.37
N SER A 22 -64.14 -16.30 -145.16
CA SER A 22 -63.69 -17.13 -144.03
C SER A 22 -63.80 -18.65 -144.24
N GLY A 23 -64.37 -19.11 -145.36
CA GLY A 23 -64.37 -20.52 -145.75
C GLY A 23 -63.11 -20.97 -146.52
N VAL A 24 -62.24 -20.03 -146.89
CA VAL A 24 -60.99 -20.33 -147.62
C VAL A 24 -59.92 -20.75 -146.61
N THR A 25 -59.36 -21.94 -146.82
CA THR A 25 -58.26 -22.49 -146.03
C THR A 25 -56.94 -22.49 -146.79
N THR A 26 -56.97 -22.49 -148.13
CA THR A 26 -55.76 -22.52 -148.96
C THR A 26 -55.81 -21.46 -150.06
N ILE A 27 -54.77 -20.62 -150.11
CA ILE A 27 -54.47 -19.72 -151.22
C ILE A 27 -53.21 -20.27 -151.89
N GLU A 28 -53.32 -20.78 -153.12
CA GLU A 28 -52.19 -21.42 -153.78
C GLU A 28 -51.19 -20.43 -154.40
N GLU A 29 -50.13 -20.98 -154.98
CA GLU A 29 -49.02 -20.23 -155.59
C GLU A 29 -49.53 -19.24 -156.65
N GLU A 30 -49.02 -18.01 -156.59
CA GLU A 30 -49.34 -16.91 -157.51
C GLU A 30 -50.83 -16.57 -157.66
N ALA A 31 -51.71 -17.01 -156.74
CA ALA A 31 -53.16 -16.86 -156.86
C ALA A 31 -53.63 -15.43 -157.20
N PHE A 32 -52.97 -14.41 -156.65
CA PHE A 32 -53.24 -12.98 -156.88
C PHE A 32 -52.00 -12.22 -157.36
N ALA A 33 -51.00 -12.90 -157.92
CA ALA A 33 -49.77 -12.25 -158.37
C ALA A 33 -50.05 -11.17 -159.44
N MET A 34 -49.38 -10.03 -159.35
CA MET A 34 -49.49 -8.88 -160.26
C MET A 34 -50.91 -8.27 -160.35
N CYS A 35 -51.74 -8.42 -159.31
CA CYS A 35 -53.00 -7.69 -159.17
C CYS A 35 -52.72 -6.25 -158.71
N SER A 36 -52.29 -5.42 -159.65
CA SER A 36 -51.73 -4.10 -159.34
C SER A 36 -52.71 -3.10 -158.74
N SER A 37 -54.03 -3.28 -158.85
CA SER A 37 -55.01 -2.31 -158.32
C SER A 37 -55.58 -2.64 -156.93
N ILE A 38 -55.19 -3.76 -156.32
CA ILE A 38 -55.70 -4.12 -155.00
C ILE A 38 -55.13 -3.16 -153.96
N GLY A 39 -56.00 -2.34 -153.35
CA GLY A 39 -55.59 -1.37 -152.33
C GLY A 39 -55.41 -1.97 -150.93
N ASN A 40 -56.24 -2.96 -150.57
CA ASN A 40 -56.17 -3.63 -149.27
C ASN A 40 -56.50 -5.11 -149.41
N ILE A 41 -55.88 -5.93 -148.58
CA ILE A 41 -56.14 -7.38 -148.53
C ILE A 41 -56.45 -7.78 -147.10
N THR A 42 -57.50 -8.58 -146.92
CA THR A 42 -57.78 -9.26 -145.66
C THR A 42 -57.51 -10.74 -145.82
N ILE A 43 -56.56 -11.26 -145.05
CA ILE A 43 -56.32 -12.69 -144.89
C ILE A 43 -57.10 -13.13 -143.65
N PRO A 44 -58.19 -13.89 -143.80
CA PRO A 44 -58.98 -14.34 -142.65
C PRO A 44 -58.19 -15.37 -141.83
N SER A 45 -58.54 -15.51 -140.55
CA SER A 45 -57.94 -16.48 -139.62
C SER A 45 -58.08 -17.94 -140.06
N SER A 46 -59.00 -18.22 -140.99
CA SER A 46 -59.24 -19.56 -141.54
C SER A 46 -58.16 -20.03 -142.51
N VAL A 47 -57.28 -19.14 -142.99
CA VAL A 47 -56.25 -19.51 -143.96
C VAL A 47 -55.13 -20.27 -143.26
N GLU A 48 -54.99 -21.54 -143.63
CA GLU A 48 -53.97 -22.46 -143.10
C GLU A 48 -52.74 -22.53 -144.02
N LYS A 49 -52.88 -22.14 -145.30
CA LYS A 49 -51.80 -22.21 -146.29
C LYS A 49 -51.86 -21.07 -147.30
N ILE A 50 -50.73 -20.38 -147.48
CA ILE A 50 -50.51 -19.35 -148.50
C ILE A 50 -49.32 -19.78 -149.36
N GLY A 51 -49.53 -19.96 -150.66
CA GLY A 51 -48.52 -20.39 -151.61
C GLY A 51 -47.47 -19.33 -151.90
N GLN A 52 -46.36 -19.77 -152.49
CA GLN A 52 -45.28 -18.88 -152.92
C GLN A 52 -45.81 -17.75 -153.83
N ARG A 53 -45.32 -16.52 -153.63
CA ARG A 53 -45.67 -15.34 -154.44
C ARG A 53 -47.19 -15.07 -154.57
N ALA A 54 -48.03 -15.56 -153.64
CA ALA A 54 -49.49 -15.46 -153.74
C ALA A 54 -50.00 -14.02 -153.96
N PHE A 55 -49.36 -13.03 -153.36
CA PHE A 55 -49.67 -11.59 -153.50
C PHE A 55 -48.48 -10.78 -154.03
N ALA A 56 -47.56 -11.42 -154.75
CA ALA A 56 -46.39 -10.75 -155.29
C ALA A 56 -46.80 -9.67 -156.31
N GLU A 57 -46.08 -8.55 -156.32
CA GLU A 57 -46.24 -7.44 -157.27
C GLU A 57 -47.64 -6.79 -157.25
N CYS A 58 -48.34 -6.86 -156.11
CA CYS A 58 -49.54 -6.05 -155.84
C CYS A 58 -49.14 -4.62 -155.47
N GLY A 59 -48.81 -3.80 -156.47
CA GLY A 59 -48.14 -2.51 -156.29
C GLY A 59 -48.91 -1.43 -155.52
N GLU A 60 -50.24 -1.39 -155.60
CA GLU A 60 -51.07 -0.38 -154.90
C GLU A 60 -51.50 -0.80 -153.48
N LEU A 61 -50.96 -1.91 -152.96
CA LEU A 61 -51.34 -2.43 -151.66
C LEU A 61 -50.87 -1.50 -150.53
N ALA A 62 -51.81 -0.91 -149.83
CA ALA A 62 -51.59 0.02 -148.72
C ALA A 62 -51.66 -0.68 -147.36
N ASN A 63 -52.60 -1.61 -147.19
CA ASN A 63 -52.72 -2.38 -145.94
C ASN A 63 -52.97 -3.87 -146.20
N ILE A 64 -52.33 -4.69 -145.37
CA ILE A 64 -52.60 -6.12 -145.26
C ILE A 64 -53.16 -6.37 -143.86
N TYR A 65 -54.41 -6.79 -143.77
CA TYR A 65 -55.03 -7.23 -142.53
C TYR A 65 -54.82 -8.73 -142.41
N PHE A 66 -53.87 -9.11 -141.56
CA PHE A 66 -53.47 -10.50 -141.38
C PHE A 66 -54.04 -11.00 -140.06
N ASN A 67 -55.30 -11.47 -140.09
CA ASN A 67 -56.09 -11.76 -138.90
C ASN A 67 -55.75 -13.12 -138.28
N LEU A 68 -54.47 -13.43 -138.13
CA LEU A 68 -53.97 -14.66 -137.51
C LEU A 68 -53.29 -14.30 -136.18
N ASP A 69 -53.75 -14.85 -135.06
CA ASP A 69 -53.12 -14.57 -133.75
C ASP A 69 -51.72 -15.19 -133.63
N ASP A 70 -51.40 -16.14 -134.51
CA ASP A 70 -50.10 -16.77 -134.62
C ASP A 70 -49.75 -17.03 -136.10
N PRO A 71 -48.77 -16.33 -136.68
CA PRO A 71 -48.37 -16.56 -138.06
C PRO A 71 -47.79 -17.96 -138.29
N ALA A 72 -47.28 -18.64 -137.26
CA ALA A 72 -46.76 -20.00 -137.37
C ALA A 72 -47.85 -21.05 -137.61
N ALA A 73 -49.12 -20.72 -137.30
CA ALA A 73 -50.26 -21.60 -137.58
C ALA A 73 -50.60 -21.69 -139.08
N CYS A 74 -50.08 -20.78 -139.91
CA CYS A 74 -50.26 -20.77 -141.36
C CYS A 74 -48.97 -21.19 -142.07
N SER A 75 -49.06 -22.17 -142.98
CA SER A 75 -47.96 -22.54 -143.86
C SER A 75 -47.77 -21.46 -144.93
N ILE A 76 -46.73 -20.64 -144.77
CA ILE A 76 -46.46 -19.48 -145.61
C ILE A 76 -45.35 -19.79 -146.63
N GLY A 77 -45.67 -19.63 -147.90
CA GLY A 77 -44.73 -19.76 -149.01
C GLY A 77 -43.68 -18.66 -149.03
N SER A 78 -42.64 -18.84 -149.83
CA SER A 78 -41.63 -17.79 -150.00
C SER A 78 -42.21 -16.58 -150.72
N ASN A 79 -41.73 -15.38 -150.38
CA ASN A 79 -41.94 -14.17 -151.18
C ASN A 79 -43.43 -13.80 -151.39
N ILE A 80 -44.32 -14.07 -150.42
CA ILE A 80 -45.76 -13.85 -150.57
C ILE A 80 -46.13 -12.39 -150.90
N PHE A 81 -45.37 -11.42 -150.39
CA PHE A 81 -45.53 -9.98 -150.64
C PHE A 81 -44.34 -9.39 -151.40
N TYR A 82 -43.68 -10.21 -152.23
CA TYR A 82 -42.53 -9.73 -153.01
C TYR A 82 -42.91 -8.54 -153.89
N ALA A 83 -42.12 -7.47 -153.82
CA ALA A 83 -42.35 -6.22 -154.56
C ALA A 83 -43.72 -5.55 -154.28
N VAL A 84 -44.28 -5.75 -153.07
CA VAL A 84 -45.30 -4.85 -152.49
C VAL A 84 -44.62 -3.55 -152.03
N SER A 85 -45.34 -2.43 -152.03
CA SER A 85 -44.80 -1.12 -151.61
C SER A 85 -44.22 -1.17 -150.19
N ASP A 86 -43.07 -0.52 -149.96
CA ASP A 86 -42.49 -0.32 -148.63
C ASP A 86 -43.39 0.51 -147.69
N SER A 87 -44.33 1.27 -148.26
CA SER A 87 -45.35 2.01 -147.51
C SER A 87 -46.54 1.13 -147.06
N CYS A 88 -46.58 -0.13 -147.48
CA CYS A 88 -47.62 -1.06 -147.07
C CYS A 88 -47.46 -1.42 -145.60
N LEU A 89 -48.57 -1.36 -144.86
CA LEU A 89 -48.61 -1.70 -143.45
C LEU A 89 -49.32 -3.04 -143.21
N LEU A 90 -48.65 -3.91 -142.47
CA LEU A 90 -49.20 -5.16 -141.96
C LEU A 90 -49.92 -4.88 -140.64
N GLN A 91 -51.24 -5.02 -140.67
CA GLN A 91 -52.10 -4.93 -139.51
C GLN A 91 -52.22 -6.32 -138.89
N ILE A 92 -51.71 -6.48 -137.67
CA ILE A 92 -51.69 -7.74 -136.90
C ILE A 92 -52.64 -7.64 -135.69
N PRO A 93 -53.15 -8.76 -135.15
CA PRO A 93 -53.95 -8.75 -133.93
C PRO A 93 -53.20 -8.14 -132.72
N VAL A 94 -53.89 -7.35 -131.90
CA VAL A 94 -53.33 -6.80 -130.64
C VAL A 94 -52.91 -7.94 -129.72
N GLY A 95 -51.70 -7.85 -129.14
CA GLY A 95 -51.11 -8.88 -128.29
C GLY A 95 -50.37 -9.99 -129.06
N SER A 96 -50.32 -9.94 -130.40
CA SER A 96 -49.57 -10.89 -131.23
C SER A 96 -48.20 -10.36 -131.70
N GLU A 97 -47.83 -9.14 -131.30
CA GLU A 97 -46.63 -8.40 -131.73
C GLU A 97 -45.38 -9.27 -131.71
N GLU A 98 -45.08 -9.89 -130.56
CA GLU A 98 -43.91 -10.75 -130.39
C GLU A 98 -43.88 -11.92 -131.38
N LYS A 99 -45.05 -12.52 -131.68
CA LYS A 99 -45.17 -13.66 -132.60
C LYS A 99 -44.96 -13.26 -134.06
N TYR A 100 -45.32 -12.03 -134.42
CA TYR A 100 -44.96 -11.44 -135.72
C TYR A 100 -43.51 -10.96 -135.78
N GLY A 101 -42.74 -11.18 -134.72
CA GLY A 101 -41.35 -10.75 -134.61
C GLY A 101 -41.21 -9.26 -134.32
N TRP A 102 -42.26 -8.61 -133.82
CA TRP A 102 -42.18 -7.22 -133.38
C TRP A 102 -41.56 -7.14 -131.99
N TRP A 103 -40.38 -6.56 -131.93
CA TRP A 103 -39.70 -6.20 -130.69
C TRP A 103 -38.82 -4.98 -130.93
N TYR A 104 -38.57 -4.26 -129.85
CA TYR A 104 -37.76 -3.04 -129.85
C TYR A 104 -36.45 -3.30 -129.09
N ASP A 105 -35.30 -3.20 -129.76
CA ASP A 105 -33.98 -3.26 -129.12
C ASP A 105 -33.14 -2.06 -129.54
N TYR A 106 -32.72 -1.31 -128.52
CA TYR A 106 -31.98 -0.07 -128.65
C TYR A 106 -30.60 -0.24 -129.31
N THR A 107 -30.04 -1.45 -129.30
CA THR A 107 -28.70 -1.76 -129.82
C THR A 107 -28.71 -2.41 -131.20
N LYS A 108 -29.83 -3.01 -131.61
CA LYS A 108 -29.95 -3.80 -132.86
C LYS A 108 -30.97 -3.26 -133.87
N GLY A 109 -31.74 -2.22 -133.51
CA GLY A 109 -32.81 -1.66 -134.34
C GLY A 109 -34.14 -2.40 -134.15
N VAL A 110 -35.22 -1.83 -134.68
CA VAL A 110 -36.57 -2.43 -134.58
C VAL A 110 -36.69 -3.55 -135.60
N SER A 111 -37.06 -4.75 -135.15
CA SER A 111 -37.61 -5.76 -136.07
C SER A 111 -39.08 -5.39 -136.30
N SER A 112 -39.32 -4.57 -137.31
CA SER A 112 -40.65 -4.04 -137.62
C SER A 112 -41.25 -4.64 -138.88
N LYS A 113 -40.62 -5.64 -139.49
CA LYS A 113 -41.07 -6.23 -140.75
C LYS A 113 -41.37 -7.71 -140.61
N TRP A 114 -42.55 -8.12 -141.08
CA TRP A 114 -42.91 -9.53 -141.23
C TRP A 114 -43.16 -9.84 -142.71
N GLN A 115 -42.50 -10.88 -143.22
CA GLN A 115 -42.50 -11.22 -144.66
C GLN A 115 -42.15 -10.03 -145.57
N GLY A 116 -41.27 -9.14 -145.10
CA GLY A 116 -40.80 -7.95 -145.84
C GLY A 116 -41.69 -6.71 -145.72
N VAL A 117 -42.89 -6.83 -145.12
CA VAL A 117 -43.87 -5.75 -144.94
C VAL A 117 -43.76 -5.17 -143.54
N SER A 118 -43.81 -3.84 -143.42
CA SER A 118 -43.75 -3.15 -142.13
C SER A 118 -45.02 -3.39 -141.31
N ILE A 119 -44.89 -3.94 -140.11
CA ILE A 119 -45.98 -4.09 -139.14
C ILE A 119 -46.40 -2.70 -138.64
N ASN A 120 -47.71 -2.51 -138.48
CA ASN A 120 -48.26 -1.36 -137.80
C ASN A 120 -48.32 -1.63 -136.29
N ALA A 121 -47.71 -0.77 -135.48
CA ALA A 121 -47.64 -0.95 -134.03
C ALA A 121 -49.01 -0.68 -133.36
N ASN A 122 -49.42 -1.56 -132.44
CA ASN A 122 -50.60 -1.30 -131.62
C ASN A 122 -50.27 -0.34 -130.46
N PRO A 123 -51.18 0.59 -130.13
CA PRO A 123 -51.04 1.45 -128.96
C PRO A 123 -51.48 0.72 -127.67
N TYR A 124 -50.72 0.92 -126.58
CA TYR A 124 -51.02 0.45 -125.23
C TYR A 124 -51.12 1.60 -124.24
N ASP A 125 -52.13 1.57 -123.37
CA ASP A 125 -52.37 2.66 -122.42
C ASP A 125 -51.45 2.58 -121.19
N ILE A 126 -50.85 3.70 -120.81
CA ILE A 126 -50.09 3.89 -119.57
C ILE A 126 -50.66 5.07 -118.78
N ASP A 127 -51.09 4.82 -117.54
CA ASP A 127 -51.73 5.84 -116.69
C ASP A 127 -51.10 5.93 -115.29
N PRO A 128 -49.85 6.44 -115.18
CA PRO A 128 -49.24 6.75 -113.89
C PRO A 128 -49.79 8.05 -113.31
N CYS A 129 -50.17 8.05 -112.03
CA CYS A 129 -50.66 9.24 -111.33
C CYS A 129 -50.22 9.28 -109.87
N SER A 130 -50.20 10.47 -109.25
CA SER A 130 -50.00 10.57 -107.81
C SER A 130 -51.34 10.28 -107.12
N LYS A 131 -51.34 9.49 -106.04
CA LYS A 131 -52.56 9.27 -105.25
C LYS A 131 -53.09 10.57 -104.68
N ASP A 132 -52.17 11.46 -104.26
CA ASP A 132 -52.45 12.82 -103.81
C ASP A 132 -51.35 13.76 -104.32
N SER A 133 -51.70 14.61 -105.28
CA SER A 133 -50.77 15.57 -105.89
C SER A 133 -50.24 16.64 -104.93
N THR A 134 -50.85 16.80 -103.75
CA THR A 134 -50.36 17.72 -102.71
C THR A 134 -49.20 17.10 -101.90
N GLN A 135 -49.06 15.78 -101.90
CA GLN A 135 -48.04 15.04 -101.14
C GLN A 135 -46.80 14.72 -101.97
N GLY A 136 -46.93 14.72 -103.29
CA GLY A 136 -45.84 14.47 -104.22
C GLY A 136 -46.31 14.42 -105.67
N ASN A 137 -45.35 14.46 -106.59
CA ASN A 137 -45.58 14.35 -108.02
C ASN A 137 -44.77 13.21 -108.65
N ILE A 138 -45.03 12.91 -109.92
CA ILE A 138 -44.38 11.83 -110.65
C ILE A 138 -43.77 12.36 -111.95
N THR A 139 -42.58 11.88 -112.26
CA THR A 139 -41.95 12.02 -113.58
C THR A 139 -41.97 10.68 -114.31
N VAL A 140 -42.35 10.69 -115.59
CA VAL A 140 -42.36 9.50 -116.46
C VAL A 140 -41.27 9.65 -117.51
N LYS A 141 -40.40 8.63 -117.64
CA LYS A 141 -39.38 8.56 -118.70
C LYS A 141 -39.59 7.30 -119.54
N MET A 142 -39.49 7.44 -120.86
CA MET A 142 -39.68 6.35 -121.82
C MET A 142 -38.57 6.34 -122.86
N ASN A 143 -38.30 5.17 -123.45
CA ASN A 143 -37.29 5.02 -124.51
C ASN A 143 -37.83 5.29 -125.93
N THR A 144 -39.15 5.38 -126.11
CA THR A 144 -39.83 5.70 -127.38
C THR A 144 -40.69 6.96 -127.28
N LYS A 145 -40.94 7.63 -128.41
CA LYS A 145 -41.97 8.67 -128.45
C LYS A 145 -43.37 8.03 -128.33
N PRO A 146 -44.27 8.58 -127.50
CA PRO A 146 -45.65 8.10 -127.41
C PRO A 146 -46.44 8.38 -128.70
N PHE A 147 -47.53 7.66 -128.88
CA PHE A 147 -48.48 7.90 -129.97
C PHE A 147 -49.30 9.17 -129.68
N GLY A 148 -49.29 10.12 -130.61
CA GLY A 148 -50.01 11.39 -130.49
C GLY A 148 -49.46 12.35 -129.43
N ASP A 149 -50.18 13.44 -129.18
CA ASP A 149 -49.76 14.52 -128.27
C ASP A 149 -49.97 14.16 -126.78
N ALA A 150 -50.76 13.14 -126.48
CA ALA A 150 -50.99 12.66 -125.13
C ALA A 150 -50.03 11.50 -124.84
N ALA A 151 -49.03 11.72 -123.98
CA ALA A 151 -48.02 10.74 -123.55
C ALA A 151 -48.58 9.53 -122.75
N LYS A 152 -49.75 9.02 -123.15
CA LYS A 152 -50.51 7.95 -122.51
C LYS A 152 -50.57 6.67 -123.34
N GLN A 153 -50.16 6.71 -124.61
CA GLN A 153 -50.16 5.53 -125.48
C GLN A 153 -48.75 5.25 -126.01
N VAL A 154 -48.29 4.01 -125.84
CA VAL A 154 -46.94 3.58 -126.25
C VAL A 154 -46.98 2.24 -126.95
N ALA A 155 -45.91 1.88 -127.65
CA ALA A 155 -45.84 0.64 -128.41
C ALA A 155 -45.49 -0.56 -127.50
N TYR A 156 -45.81 -1.75 -127.97
CA TYR A 156 -45.29 -2.98 -127.37
C TYR A 156 -43.76 -2.93 -127.28
N GLY A 157 -43.21 -3.28 -126.12
CA GLY A 157 -41.78 -3.32 -125.85
C GLY A 157 -41.15 -1.99 -125.40
N THR A 158 -41.93 -0.93 -125.17
CA THR A 158 -41.41 0.34 -124.62
C THR A 158 -40.92 0.16 -123.17
N ASP A 159 -39.72 0.66 -122.86
CA ASP A 159 -39.19 0.76 -121.49
C ASP A 159 -39.77 2.00 -120.81
N VAL A 160 -40.40 1.83 -119.65
CA VAL A 160 -40.96 2.92 -118.84
C VAL A 160 -40.27 2.97 -117.48
N SER A 161 -39.91 4.17 -117.04
CA SER A 161 -39.36 4.46 -115.71
C SER A 161 -40.19 5.55 -115.02
N LEU A 162 -40.85 5.19 -113.93
CA LEU A 162 -41.63 6.09 -113.08
C LEU A 162 -40.77 6.56 -111.91
N THR A 163 -40.72 7.86 -111.64
CA THR A 163 -40.01 8.43 -110.48
C THR A 163 -40.95 9.28 -109.66
N ALA A 164 -41.13 8.95 -108.38
CA ALA A 164 -41.93 9.73 -107.44
C ALA A 164 -41.05 10.79 -106.74
N HIS A 165 -41.56 12.00 -106.61
CA HIS A 165 -40.92 13.12 -105.91
C HIS A 165 -41.82 13.57 -104.76
N PRO A 166 -41.57 13.11 -103.53
CA PRO A 166 -42.34 13.55 -102.36
C PRO A 166 -42.10 15.03 -102.07
N VAL A 167 -43.15 15.72 -101.63
CA VAL A 167 -43.07 17.08 -101.07
C VAL A 167 -42.87 16.96 -99.57
N TYR A 168 -41.92 17.70 -98.99
CA TYR A 168 -41.71 17.72 -97.53
C TYR A 168 -43.02 18.15 -96.82
N PRO A 169 -43.47 17.46 -95.74
CA PRO A 169 -42.76 16.45 -94.93
C PRO A 169 -43.12 14.99 -95.28
N TYR A 170 -43.68 14.72 -96.45
CA TYR A 170 -44.02 13.37 -96.88
C TYR A 170 -42.79 12.63 -97.40
N HIS A 171 -42.83 11.29 -97.37
CA HIS A 171 -41.88 10.43 -98.05
C HIS A 171 -42.62 9.40 -98.91
N PHE A 172 -41.94 8.90 -99.94
CA PHE A 172 -42.48 7.89 -100.84
C PHE A 172 -42.61 6.54 -100.12
N GLU A 173 -43.81 5.98 -100.13
CA GLU A 173 -44.13 4.70 -99.48
C GLU A 173 -44.08 3.54 -100.49
N GLY A 174 -44.55 3.78 -101.71
CA GLY A 174 -44.60 2.75 -102.76
C GLY A 174 -45.46 3.14 -103.95
N TRP A 175 -45.35 2.34 -105.01
CA TRP A 175 -46.27 2.31 -106.13
C TRP A 175 -47.36 1.30 -105.85
N GLU A 176 -48.61 1.68 -106.05
CA GLU A 176 -49.78 0.82 -105.84
C GLU A 176 -50.69 0.80 -107.07
N ASN A 177 -51.50 -0.25 -107.20
CA ASN A 177 -52.59 -0.27 -108.17
C ASN A 177 -53.82 0.43 -107.60
N GLU A 178 -54.87 0.56 -108.42
CA GLU A 178 -56.15 1.17 -108.01
C GLU A 178 -56.78 0.55 -106.76
N ASN A 179 -56.51 -0.72 -106.47
CA ASN A 179 -57.05 -1.42 -105.32
C ASN A 179 -56.16 -1.27 -104.06
N GLY A 180 -55.10 -0.46 -104.11
CA GLY A 180 -54.16 -0.24 -103.03
C GLY A 180 -53.16 -1.38 -102.82
N PHE A 181 -53.04 -2.33 -103.76
CA PHE A 181 -52.00 -3.36 -103.69
C PHE A 181 -50.66 -2.80 -104.15
N THR A 182 -49.62 -3.03 -103.36
CA THR A 182 -48.25 -2.65 -103.70
C THR A 182 -47.79 -3.34 -104.98
N ILE A 183 -47.43 -2.53 -105.98
CA ILE A 183 -46.79 -2.95 -107.23
C ILE A 183 -45.28 -2.98 -107.05
N SER A 184 -44.71 -1.94 -106.45
CA SER A 184 -43.26 -1.83 -106.21
C SER A 184 -42.98 -0.82 -105.11
N THR A 185 -41.96 -1.06 -104.29
CA THR A 185 -41.41 -0.09 -103.34
C THR A 185 -40.18 0.65 -103.89
N GLU A 186 -39.77 0.33 -105.13
CA GLU A 186 -38.61 0.96 -105.76
C GLU A 186 -38.95 2.33 -106.34
N ASN A 187 -38.05 3.30 -106.19
CA ASN A 187 -38.18 4.61 -106.81
C ASN A 187 -36.81 5.03 -107.36
N PRO A 188 -36.59 5.01 -108.69
CA PRO A 188 -37.59 4.83 -109.76
C PRO A 188 -38.05 3.38 -109.97
N TYR A 189 -39.33 3.18 -110.31
CA TYR A 189 -39.89 1.89 -110.74
C TYR A 189 -39.81 1.74 -112.27
N LYS A 190 -39.24 0.63 -112.75
CA LYS A 190 -38.99 0.38 -114.17
C LYS A 190 -39.71 -0.89 -114.66
N PHE A 191 -40.31 -0.83 -115.84
CA PHE A 191 -40.99 -1.97 -116.47
C PHE A 191 -41.02 -1.86 -118.00
N ILE A 192 -41.27 -2.98 -118.68
CA ILE A 192 -41.47 -3.07 -120.14
C ILE A 192 -42.97 -3.18 -120.41
N VAL A 193 -43.48 -2.45 -121.40
CA VAL A 193 -44.88 -2.50 -121.79
C VAL A 193 -45.16 -3.73 -122.65
N THR A 194 -45.90 -4.68 -122.09
CA THR A 194 -46.38 -5.89 -122.79
C THR A 194 -47.91 -5.95 -122.90
N GLY A 195 -48.60 -4.92 -122.42
CA GLY A 195 -50.04 -4.81 -122.32
C GLY A 195 -50.43 -3.45 -121.71
N ASP A 196 -51.73 -3.19 -121.57
CA ASP A 196 -52.22 -1.98 -120.90
C ASP A 196 -51.77 -1.93 -119.43
N VAL A 197 -51.19 -0.80 -119.03
CA VAL A 197 -50.75 -0.54 -117.65
C VAL A 197 -51.57 0.60 -117.07
N ARG A 198 -52.70 0.24 -116.47
CA ARG A 198 -53.67 1.21 -115.95
C ARG A 198 -53.48 1.44 -114.45
N ARG A 199 -53.54 2.72 -114.05
CA ARG A 199 -53.63 3.21 -112.66
C ARG A 199 -52.52 2.71 -111.74
N ILE A 200 -51.28 3.06 -112.09
CA ILE A 200 -50.14 2.97 -111.16
C ILE A 200 -50.08 4.27 -110.37
N GLN A 201 -50.23 4.19 -109.04
CA GLN A 201 -50.27 5.36 -108.17
C GLN A 201 -49.04 5.45 -107.28
N ALA A 202 -48.44 6.63 -107.13
CA ALA A 202 -47.46 6.88 -106.07
C ALA A 202 -48.17 7.22 -104.76
N SER A 203 -47.88 6.46 -103.71
CA SER A 203 -48.33 6.71 -102.34
C SER A 203 -47.25 7.40 -101.52
N PHE A 204 -47.68 8.35 -100.70
CA PHE A 204 -46.82 9.15 -99.85
C PHE A 204 -47.37 9.14 -98.42
N THR A 205 -46.49 9.17 -97.43
CA THR A 205 -46.89 9.16 -96.02
C THR A 205 -46.07 10.16 -95.21
N LEU A 206 -46.67 10.69 -94.13
CA LEU A 206 -46.02 11.66 -93.25
C LEU A 206 -44.81 11.03 -92.56
N SER A 207 -43.71 11.78 -92.53
CA SER A 207 -42.51 11.38 -91.82
C SER A 207 -42.76 11.27 -90.32
N ASP A 208 -42.16 10.25 -89.70
CA ASP A 208 -42.10 10.10 -88.25
C ASP A 208 -40.98 11.01 -87.71
N LEU A 209 -41.31 11.79 -86.68
CA LEU A 209 -40.40 12.70 -85.99
C LEU A 209 -40.16 12.23 -84.56
N SER A 210 -38.91 12.29 -84.11
CA SER A 210 -38.52 11.84 -82.79
C SER A 210 -38.67 12.93 -81.73
N VAL A 211 -39.33 12.58 -80.62
CA VAL A 211 -39.32 13.38 -79.39
C VAL A 211 -38.48 12.64 -78.36
N SER A 212 -37.30 13.21 -78.08
CA SER A 212 -36.36 12.71 -77.08
C SER A 212 -36.49 13.52 -75.79
N LEU A 213 -36.76 12.84 -74.68
CA LEU A 213 -36.91 13.46 -73.37
C LEU A 213 -35.80 13.03 -72.43
N TYR A 214 -35.32 13.99 -71.66
CA TYR A 214 -34.27 13.83 -70.66
C TYR A 214 -34.70 14.50 -69.36
N ALA A 215 -34.28 13.97 -68.23
CA ALA A 215 -34.56 14.54 -66.91
C ALA A 215 -33.24 14.68 -66.16
N ASP A 216 -33.11 15.76 -65.38
CA ASP A 216 -32.04 15.85 -64.39
C ASP A 216 -32.15 14.71 -63.37
N LYS A 217 -31.05 14.41 -62.67
CA LYS A 217 -30.97 13.37 -61.62
C LYS A 217 -32.05 13.45 -60.51
N ASN A 218 -32.72 14.59 -60.38
CA ASN A 218 -33.67 14.89 -59.31
C ASN A 218 -35.13 14.64 -59.72
N GLY A 219 -35.35 13.98 -60.85
CA GLY A 219 -36.66 13.49 -61.27
C GLY A 219 -36.54 12.50 -62.42
N SER A 220 -37.68 12.20 -63.06
CA SER A 220 -37.76 11.24 -64.14
C SER A 220 -38.79 11.67 -65.18
N ILE A 221 -38.70 11.12 -66.38
CA ILE A 221 -39.72 11.31 -67.43
C ILE A 221 -40.84 10.31 -67.19
N LYS A 222 -42.07 10.79 -67.06
CA LYS A 222 -43.26 9.98 -66.84
C LYS A 222 -43.90 9.56 -68.17
N SER A 223 -43.99 10.47 -69.14
CA SER A 223 -44.65 10.20 -70.43
C SER A 223 -44.18 11.14 -71.55
N GLY A 224 -44.56 10.83 -72.80
CA GLY A 224 -44.39 11.73 -73.95
C GLY A 224 -43.17 11.46 -74.86
N LYS A 225 -42.30 10.50 -74.53
CA LYS A 225 -41.19 10.07 -75.39
C LYS A 225 -41.68 9.14 -76.49
N GLY A 226 -41.31 9.38 -77.75
CA GLY A 226 -41.70 8.51 -78.85
C GLY A 226 -41.48 9.10 -80.25
N LEU A 227 -42.02 8.39 -81.24
CA LEU A 227 -42.18 8.88 -82.61
C LEU A 227 -43.58 9.45 -82.77
N TYR A 228 -43.67 10.62 -83.38
CA TYR A 228 -44.92 11.33 -83.65
C TYR A 228 -45.00 11.66 -85.13
N LYS A 229 -46.21 11.68 -85.69
CA LYS A 229 -46.39 12.18 -87.06
C LYS A 229 -46.16 13.69 -87.08
N TYR A 230 -45.60 14.21 -88.18
CA TYR A 230 -45.48 15.66 -88.36
C TYR A 230 -46.82 16.37 -88.11
N GLY A 231 -46.81 17.34 -87.21
CA GLY A 231 -47.99 18.14 -86.82
C GLY A 231 -48.83 17.56 -85.67
N GLU A 232 -48.53 16.35 -85.19
CA GLU A 232 -49.17 15.77 -84.01
C GLU A 232 -48.73 16.48 -82.72
N TYR A 233 -49.56 16.45 -81.67
CA TYR A 233 -49.23 17.04 -80.38
C TYR A 233 -48.62 15.99 -79.45
N ALA A 234 -47.44 16.29 -78.90
CA ALA A 234 -46.83 15.53 -77.82
C ALA A 234 -47.16 16.21 -76.48
N GLU A 235 -47.74 15.45 -75.54
CA GLU A 235 -47.88 15.84 -74.14
C GLU A 235 -46.79 15.15 -73.32
N VAL A 236 -45.90 15.94 -72.75
CA VAL A 236 -44.74 15.46 -71.99
C VAL A 236 -44.94 15.74 -70.52
N GLU A 237 -44.73 14.72 -69.70
CA GLU A 237 -44.87 14.81 -68.25
C GLU A 237 -43.60 14.31 -67.57
N ALA A 238 -43.18 15.05 -66.54
CA ALA A 238 -42.06 14.70 -65.69
C ALA A 238 -42.54 14.47 -64.25
N GLU A 239 -41.90 13.56 -63.53
CA GLU A 239 -42.18 13.30 -62.13
C GLU A 239 -40.96 13.68 -61.29
N SER A 240 -41.16 14.56 -60.30
CA SER A 240 -40.11 14.98 -59.38
C SER A 240 -39.79 13.91 -58.35
N ALA A 241 -38.51 13.71 -58.05
CA ALA A 241 -38.11 12.90 -56.90
C ALA A 241 -38.51 13.59 -55.59
N VAL A 242 -38.63 12.81 -54.52
CA VAL A 242 -39.00 13.30 -53.18
C VAL A 242 -38.05 14.42 -52.74
N GLY A 243 -38.59 15.60 -52.39
CA GLY A 243 -37.82 16.78 -51.97
C GLY A 243 -37.54 17.81 -53.05
N TYR A 244 -38.00 17.55 -54.28
CA TYR A 244 -37.88 18.45 -55.41
C TYR A 244 -39.26 18.78 -55.97
N HIS A 245 -39.35 19.85 -56.75
CA HIS A 245 -40.50 20.15 -57.59
C HIS A 245 -40.02 20.38 -59.03
N PHE A 246 -40.92 20.11 -59.98
CA PHE A 246 -40.68 20.44 -61.38
C PHE A 246 -40.47 21.95 -61.54
N ALA A 247 -39.38 22.33 -62.19
CA ALA A 247 -39.04 23.74 -62.40
C ALA A 247 -39.44 24.22 -63.81
N LYS A 248 -38.99 23.52 -64.86
CA LYS A 248 -39.26 23.87 -66.26
C LYS A 248 -38.78 22.81 -67.25
N TRP A 249 -39.29 22.88 -68.47
CA TRP A 249 -38.80 22.21 -69.66
C TRP A 249 -37.85 23.14 -70.44
N THR A 250 -36.76 22.62 -71.00
CA THR A 250 -35.86 23.36 -71.89
C THR A 250 -35.55 22.59 -73.18
N ASN A 251 -35.21 23.30 -74.25
CA ASN A 251 -34.67 22.67 -75.46
C ASN A 251 -33.21 22.21 -75.27
N ALA A 252 -32.62 21.60 -76.29
CA ALA A 252 -31.21 21.17 -76.29
C ALA A 252 -30.18 22.30 -76.14
N LYS A 253 -30.54 23.56 -76.42
CA LYS A 253 -29.68 24.74 -76.21
C LYS A 253 -29.77 25.30 -74.79
N GLY A 254 -30.70 24.79 -73.98
CA GLY A 254 -30.97 25.27 -72.62
C GLY A 254 -32.01 26.39 -72.55
N ASP A 255 -32.65 26.77 -73.66
CA ASP A 255 -33.70 27.79 -73.66
C ASP A 255 -34.96 27.24 -72.99
N SER A 256 -35.62 28.07 -72.17
CA SER A 256 -36.87 27.70 -71.49
C SER A 256 -38.00 27.52 -72.47
N LEU A 257 -38.67 26.37 -72.43
CA LEU A 257 -39.84 26.07 -73.26
C LEU A 257 -41.15 26.27 -72.51
N SER A 258 -41.27 25.71 -71.30
CA SER A 258 -42.47 25.88 -70.47
C SER A 258 -42.14 25.62 -68.99
N ALA A 259 -42.86 26.29 -68.09
CA ALA A 259 -42.87 25.98 -66.66
C ALA A 259 -44.02 25.02 -66.27
N ASP A 260 -44.90 24.70 -67.21
CA ASP A 260 -46.03 23.81 -67.00
C ASP A 260 -45.58 22.34 -67.07
N ASN A 261 -46.20 21.49 -66.27
CA ASN A 261 -45.99 20.05 -66.27
C ASN A 261 -47.31 19.35 -65.88
N PRO A 262 -47.99 18.64 -66.79
CA PRO A 262 -47.55 18.30 -68.16
C PRO A 262 -47.44 19.50 -69.12
N TYR A 263 -46.60 19.37 -70.15
CA TYR A 263 -46.39 20.36 -71.23
C TYR A 263 -46.76 19.77 -72.60
N THR A 264 -47.56 20.50 -73.38
CA THR A 264 -48.07 20.03 -74.67
C THR A 264 -47.59 20.93 -75.81
N PHE A 265 -47.06 20.34 -76.89
CA PHE A 265 -46.56 21.08 -78.07
C PHE A 265 -46.73 20.29 -79.38
N ALA A 266 -46.79 21.00 -80.51
CA ALA A 266 -46.86 20.39 -81.85
C ALA A 266 -45.48 19.96 -82.34
N VAL A 267 -45.36 18.72 -82.82
CA VAL A 267 -44.10 18.14 -83.30
C VAL A 267 -43.89 18.48 -84.78
N THR A 268 -43.06 19.50 -85.05
CA THR A 268 -42.75 19.96 -86.41
C THR A 268 -41.33 19.62 -86.87
N GLY A 269 -40.51 19.02 -85.99
CA GLY A 269 -39.18 18.48 -86.28
C GLY A 269 -38.70 17.57 -85.14
N ASP A 270 -37.56 16.91 -85.32
CA ASP A 270 -36.90 16.17 -84.25
C ASP A 270 -36.63 17.09 -83.05
N THR A 271 -37.20 16.75 -81.90
CA THR A 271 -37.23 17.62 -80.73
C THR A 271 -36.61 16.92 -79.53
N ALA A 272 -35.61 17.56 -78.93
CA ALA A 272 -35.01 17.11 -77.67
C ALA A 272 -35.35 18.11 -76.55
N ILE A 273 -36.02 17.63 -75.51
CA ILE A 273 -36.48 18.44 -74.37
C ILE A 273 -35.93 17.87 -73.06
N HIS A 274 -35.49 18.74 -72.16
CA HIS A 274 -34.99 18.40 -70.83
C HIS A 274 -35.92 18.92 -69.73
N ALA A 275 -36.29 18.07 -68.76
CA ALA A 275 -36.95 18.43 -67.51
C ALA A 275 -35.93 18.83 -66.44
N HIS A 276 -36.12 20.02 -65.87
CA HIS A 276 -35.33 20.54 -64.76
C HIS A 276 -36.14 20.53 -63.47
N PHE A 277 -35.48 20.23 -62.35
CA PHE A 277 -36.12 20.16 -61.03
C PHE A 277 -35.37 21.02 -60.01
N ALA A 278 -36.12 21.74 -59.18
CA ALA A 278 -35.58 22.60 -58.14
C ALA A 278 -35.85 22.01 -56.74
N ASN A 279 -34.98 22.34 -55.78
CA ASN A 279 -35.10 21.93 -54.39
C ASN A 279 -36.38 22.52 -53.76
N ASN A 280 -37.09 21.73 -52.95
CA ASN A 280 -38.09 22.27 -52.03
C ASN A 280 -37.39 22.90 -50.83
N TYR A 281 -37.83 24.11 -50.47
CA TYR A 281 -37.38 24.82 -49.28
C TYR A 281 -38.51 24.89 -48.27
N TYR A 282 -38.19 24.61 -47.01
CA TYR A 282 -39.13 24.63 -45.90
C TYR A 282 -38.63 25.56 -44.80
N LYS A 283 -39.55 26.26 -44.17
CA LYS A 283 -39.27 27.23 -43.12
C LYS A 283 -39.29 26.55 -41.75
N VAL A 284 -38.19 26.68 -41.01
CA VAL A 284 -38.12 26.36 -39.58
C VAL A 284 -38.27 27.65 -38.80
N SER A 285 -39.36 27.76 -38.04
CA SER A 285 -39.67 28.90 -37.17
C SER A 285 -39.40 28.52 -35.72
N LEU A 286 -38.53 29.26 -35.03
CA LEU A 286 -38.16 29.00 -33.64
C LEU A 286 -38.72 30.08 -32.71
N SER A 287 -39.16 29.65 -31.52
CA SER A 287 -39.55 30.53 -30.42
C SER A 287 -39.03 29.98 -29.10
N ALA A 288 -38.86 30.85 -28.11
CA ALA A 288 -38.38 30.51 -26.77
C ALA A 288 -39.28 31.20 -25.73
N ASP A 289 -39.55 30.53 -24.63
CA ASP A 289 -40.21 31.15 -23.47
C ASP A 289 -39.30 32.18 -22.78
N GLU A 290 -39.84 32.97 -21.85
CA GLU A 290 -39.17 34.11 -21.18
C GLU A 290 -37.83 33.80 -20.48
N ASN A 291 -37.49 32.51 -20.30
CA ASN A 291 -36.34 32.03 -19.51
C ASN A 291 -35.12 31.59 -20.35
N GLY A 292 -35.10 31.91 -21.65
CA GLY A 292 -33.92 31.75 -22.49
C GLY A 292 -34.09 32.36 -23.87
N THR A 293 -33.05 32.26 -24.70
CA THR A 293 -33.05 32.85 -26.04
C THR A 293 -32.67 31.81 -27.11
N ILE A 294 -33.20 31.97 -28.32
CA ILE A 294 -32.80 31.14 -29.45
C ILE A 294 -31.42 31.61 -29.93
N LYS A 295 -30.47 30.67 -30.01
CA LYS A 295 -29.12 30.93 -30.50
C LYS A 295 -28.99 30.69 -32.00
N SER A 296 -29.55 29.57 -32.49
CA SER A 296 -29.45 29.17 -33.90
C SER A 296 -30.49 28.12 -34.28
N GLY A 297 -30.65 27.88 -35.59
CA GLY A 297 -31.48 26.79 -36.14
C GLY A 297 -32.77 27.24 -36.84
N GLY A 298 -33.08 28.53 -36.82
CA GLY A 298 -34.20 29.11 -37.58
C GLY A 298 -33.78 29.51 -38.98
N GLY A 299 -34.66 29.35 -39.97
CA GLY A 299 -34.38 29.74 -41.35
C GLY A 299 -35.06 28.89 -42.41
N MET A 300 -34.63 29.06 -43.66
CA MET A 300 -35.06 28.26 -44.80
C MET A 300 -34.08 27.12 -45.02
N TYR A 301 -34.60 25.90 -45.07
CA TYR A 301 -33.81 24.68 -45.24
C TYR A 301 -34.28 23.90 -46.46
N VAL A 302 -33.33 23.31 -47.18
CA VAL A 302 -33.63 22.36 -48.25
C VAL A 302 -34.26 21.10 -47.64
N TYR A 303 -35.17 20.44 -48.35
CA TYR A 303 -35.73 19.14 -47.92
C TYR A 303 -34.64 18.17 -47.42
N ASN A 304 -34.88 17.50 -46.30
CA ASN A 304 -33.97 16.61 -45.58
C ASN A 304 -32.68 17.26 -45.03
N ALA A 305 -32.52 18.58 -45.12
CA ALA A 305 -31.42 19.25 -44.42
C ALA A 305 -31.59 19.11 -42.90
N LYS A 306 -30.45 19.14 -42.21
CA LYS A 306 -30.37 19.05 -40.75
C LYS A 306 -30.25 20.47 -40.19
N ALA A 307 -31.31 20.97 -39.58
CA ALA A 307 -31.28 22.21 -38.81
C ALA A 307 -30.77 21.90 -37.39
N MET A 308 -29.70 22.58 -36.96
CA MET A 308 -29.18 22.45 -35.61
C MET A 308 -29.77 23.57 -34.76
N LEU A 309 -30.69 23.19 -33.89
CA LEU A 309 -31.40 24.08 -32.98
C LEU A 309 -30.59 24.17 -31.69
N ASP A 310 -30.24 25.38 -31.30
CA ASP A 310 -29.57 25.66 -30.02
C ASP A 310 -30.26 26.83 -29.33
N VAL A 311 -30.33 26.76 -28.01
CA VAL A 311 -30.72 27.87 -27.14
C VAL A 311 -29.60 28.26 -26.20
N ASP A 312 -29.71 29.50 -25.70
CA ASP A 312 -28.95 29.99 -24.56
C ASP A 312 -29.92 30.22 -23.40
N PRO A 313 -30.03 29.29 -22.43
CA PRO A 313 -30.86 29.48 -21.24
C PRO A 313 -30.37 30.67 -20.41
N ASN A 314 -31.31 31.41 -19.80
CA ASN A 314 -30.94 32.47 -18.84
C ASN A 314 -30.24 31.86 -17.61
N PRO A 315 -29.39 32.62 -16.89
CA PRO A 315 -28.73 32.15 -15.68
C PRO A 315 -29.72 31.53 -14.68
N GLY A 316 -29.43 30.31 -14.23
CA GLY A 316 -30.29 29.57 -13.30
C GLY A 316 -31.34 28.68 -13.97
N TYR A 317 -31.46 28.68 -15.29
CA TYR A 317 -32.34 27.81 -16.05
C TYR A 317 -31.54 26.82 -16.92
N HIS A 318 -32.18 25.72 -17.30
CA HIS A 318 -31.74 24.83 -18.37
C HIS A 318 -32.89 24.62 -19.35
N LEU A 319 -32.58 24.20 -20.57
CA LEU A 319 -33.61 23.76 -21.51
C LEU A 319 -34.29 22.52 -20.91
N ALA A 320 -35.60 22.62 -20.69
CA ALA A 320 -36.42 21.49 -20.31
C ALA A 320 -36.72 20.60 -21.52
N LYS A 321 -37.18 21.23 -22.61
CA LYS A 321 -37.50 20.54 -23.87
C LYS A 321 -37.77 21.49 -25.04
N TRP A 322 -37.58 20.97 -26.23
CA TRP A 322 -38.15 21.44 -27.48
C TRP A 322 -39.51 20.80 -27.72
N THR A 323 -40.47 21.55 -28.26
CA THR A 323 -41.80 21.05 -28.63
C THR A 323 -42.20 21.50 -30.02
N ASN A 324 -43.06 20.74 -30.69
CA ASN A 324 -43.70 21.17 -31.93
C ASN A 324 -44.90 22.10 -31.65
N GLU A 325 -45.53 22.60 -32.71
CA GLU A 325 -46.72 23.46 -32.61
C GLU A 325 -47.92 22.83 -31.86
N LYS A 326 -48.00 21.49 -31.82
CA LYS A 326 -49.04 20.76 -31.07
C LYS A 326 -48.71 20.60 -29.58
N GLY A 327 -47.50 21.00 -29.15
CA GLY A 327 -46.99 20.81 -27.80
C GLY A 327 -46.34 19.44 -27.55
N ASP A 328 -46.20 18.60 -28.56
CA ASP A 328 -45.52 17.31 -28.44
C ASP A 328 -44.03 17.53 -28.20
N SER A 329 -43.44 16.73 -27.30
CA SER A 329 -42.02 16.85 -26.96
C SER A 329 -41.13 16.27 -28.06
N LEU A 330 -40.22 17.08 -28.58
CA LEU A 330 -39.30 16.71 -29.65
C LEU A 330 -37.95 16.23 -29.11
N SER A 331 -37.38 16.97 -28.15
CA SER A 331 -36.07 16.66 -27.56
C SER A 331 -35.87 17.42 -26.25
N ALA A 332 -35.15 16.84 -25.28
CA ALA A 332 -34.72 17.54 -24.06
C ALA A 332 -33.28 18.12 -24.18
N SER A 333 -32.58 17.85 -25.28
CA SER A 333 -31.20 18.28 -25.48
C SER A 333 -31.13 19.72 -25.99
N ASN A 334 -30.21 20.52 -25.44
CA ASN A 334 -29.96 21.89 -25.91
C ASN A 334 -29.65 21.91 -27.40
N SER A 335 -28.66 21.12 -27.82
CA SER A 335 -28.33 20.94 -29.22
C SER A 335 -29.20 19.83 -29.81
N TYR A 336 -30.20 20.22 -30.58
CA TYR A 336 -31.17 19.32 -31.20
C TYR A 336 -31.08 19.40 -32.72
N ILE A 337 -30.87 18.27 -33.38
CA ILE A 337 -30.83 18.18 -34.84
C ILE A 337 -32.23 17.82 -35.35
N LEU A 338 -32.91 18.79 -35.97
CA LEU A 338 -34.18 18.61 -36.64
C LEU A 338 -33.94 18.28 -38.12
N THR A 339 -34.48 17.16 -38.60
CA THR A 339 -34.55 16.87 -40.04
C THR A 339 -35.76 17.58 -40.63
N VAL A 340 -35.52 18.49 -41.58
CA VAL A 340 -36.59 19.34 -42.14
C VAL A 340 -37.25 18.62 -43.31
N THR A 341 -38.46 18.12 -43.08
CA THR A 341 -39.29 17.47 -44.11
C THR A 341 -40.51 18.31 -44.53
N GLY A 342 -40.73 19.43 -43.84
CA GLY A 342 -41.88 20.34 -44.02
C GLY A 342 -41.71 21.62 -43.20
N ASP A 343 -42.57 22.61 -43.42
CA ASP A 343 -42.63 23.80 -42.58
C ASP A 343 -42.90 23.39 -41.13
N THR A 344 -42.04 23.83 -40.21
CA THR A 344 -42.08 23.37 -38.82
C THR A 344 -41.90 24.56 -37.88
N ALA A 345 -42.82 24.70 -36.92
CA ALA A 345 -42.64 25.58 -35.78
C ALA A 345 -42.17 24.77 -34.57
N VAL A 346 -41.10 25.23 -33.91
CA VAL A 346 -40.52 24.60 -32.73
C VAL A 346 -40.35 25.64 -31.62
N GLN A 347 -40.73 25.26 -30.40
CA GLN A 347 -40.63 26.12 -29.21
C GLN A 347 -39.70 25.50 -28.16
N ALA A 348 -38.79 26.31 -27.61
CA ALA A 348 -37.93 25.97 -26.48
C ALA A 348 -38.60 26.34 -25.15
N HIS A 349 -38.71 25.34 -24.27
CA HIS A 349 -39.22 25.47 -22.91
C HIS A 349 -38.07 25.30 -21.92
N PHE A 350 -38.02 26.12 -20.88
CA PHE A 350 -36.95 26.12 -19.90
C PHE A 350 -37.46 25.77 -18.50
N ALA A 351 -36.65 25.07 -17.73
CA ALA A 351 -36.92 24.75 -16.33
C ALA A 351 -35.83 25.35 -15.44
N LEU A 352 -36.24 25.74 -14.23
CA LEU A 352 -35.33 26.26 -13.22
C LEU A 352 -34.38 25.14 -12.76
N ASN A 353 -33.09 25.44 -12.63
CA ASN A 353 -32.09 24.47 -12.18
C ASN A 353 -32.37 24.05 -10.73
N SER A 354 -32.14 22.77 -10.43
CA SER A 354 -32.21 22.23 -9.07
C SER A 354 -30.82 21.80 -8.59
N TYR A 355 -30.41 22.24 -7.41
CA TYR A 355 -29.13 21.92 -6.80
C TYR A 355 -29.30 21.04 -5.58
N ARG A 356 -28.40 20.08 -5.43
CA ARG A 356 -28.40 19.18 -4.27
C ARG A 356 -27.57 19.81 -3.15
N LEU A 357 -28.15 19.86 -1.96
CA LEU A 357 -27.43 20.19 -0.73
C LEU A 357 -26.99 18.89 -0.04
N ASN A 358 -25.68 18.65 0.05
CA ASN A 358 -25.13 17.50 0.76
C ASN A 358 -24.73 17.91 2.17
N LEU A 359 -25.26 17.22 3.17
CA LEU A 359 -25.08 17.56 4.57
C LEU A 359 -24.29 16.44 5.27
N SER A 360 -23.29 16.81 6.06
CA SER A 360 -22.54 15.83 6.85
C SER A 360 -22.18 16.35 8.24
N ALA A 361 -22.14 15.45 9.22
CA ALA A 361 -21.81 15.77 10.60
C ALA A 361 -21.08 14.59 11.25
N LYS A 362 -20.09 14.89 12.10
CA LYS A 362 -19.44 13.92 12.98
C LYS A 362 -19.49 14.44 14.42
N ASN A 363 -19.86 13.60 15.38
CA ASN A 363 -20.10 13.97 16.79
C ASN A 363 -21.33 14.90 17.01
N GLY A 364 -22.28 14.85 16.07
CA GLY A 364 -23.58 15.48 16.14
C GLY A 364 -24.49 14.92 15.04
N ARG A 365 -25.69 15.46 14.93
CA ARG A 365 -26.62 15.19 13.82
C ARG A 365 -27.06 16.48 13.16
N ILE A 366 -27.56 16.37 11.94
CA ILE A 366 -28.17 17.49 11.22
C ILE A 366 -29.68 17.26 11.25
N ASP A 367 -30.41 18.26 11.72
CA ASP A 367 -31.87 18.25 11.92
C ASP A 367 -32.57 18.89 10.71
N THR A 368 -31.99 18.69 9.53
CA THR A 368 -32.45 19.25 8.26
C THR A 368 -32.33 18.14 7.24
N ASP A 369 -33.44 17.80 6.60
CA ASP A 369 -33.46 16.77 5.57
C ASP A 369 -32.63 17.21 4.35
N THR A 370 -32.07 16.23 3.65
CA THR A 370 -31.39 16.46 2.37
C THR A 370 -32.43 16.75 1.29
N VAL A 371 -32.57 18.02 0.94
CA VAL A 371 -33.52 18.51 -0.07
C VAL A 371 -32.76 19.04 -1.29
N SER A 372 -33.34 18.85 -2.48
CA SER A 372 -32.96 19.57 -3.70
C SER A 372 -33.61 20.95 -3.71
N TYR A 373 -32.81 22.00 -3.85
CA TYR A 373 -33.28 23.39 -3.87
C TYR A 373 -33.30 23.93 -5.31
N ALA A 374 -34.33 24.68 -5.66
CA ALA A 374 -34.34 25.43 -6.91
C ALA A 374 -33.27 26.55 -6.89
N HIS A 375 -32.74 26.93 -8.04
CA HIS A 375 -31.77 28.02 -8.18
C HIS A 375 -32.30 29.31 -7.55
N GLY A 376 -31.51 29.93 -6.67
CA GLY A 376 -31.89 31.16 -5.95
C GLY A 376 -32.75 30.94 -4.70
N ALA A 377 -33.15 29.70 -4.38
CA ALA A 377 -33.87 29.40 -3.14
C ALA A 377 -32.95 29.52 -1.92
N LYS A 378 -33.52 29.93 -0.78
CA LYS A 378 -32.81 29.96 0.51
C LYS A 378 -32.84 28.58 1.15
N ALA A 379 -31.67 28.06 1.52
CA ALA A 379 -31.50 26.85 2.32
C ALA A 379 -31.11 27.22 3.74
N THR A 380 -31.76 26.61 4.74
CA THR A 380 -31.44 26.78 6.17
C THR A 380 -31.09 25.43 6.76
N VAL A 381 -29.91 25.31 7.36
CA VAL A 381 -29.41 24.07 7.97
C VAL A 381 -29.24 24.24 9.47
N THR A 382 -29.67 23.22 10.21
CA THR A 382 -29.59 23.17 11.68
C THR A 382 -28.84 21.93 12.12
N ALA A 383 -27.88 22.10 13.03
CA ALA A 383 -27.09 21.03 13.61
C ALA A 383 -27.44 20.87 15.10
N VAL A 384 -27.47 19.63 15.58
CA VAL A 384 -27.64 19.31 17.00
C VAL A 384 -26.40 18.52 17.44
N ALA A 385 -25.70 19.00 18.47
CA ALA A 385 -24.53 18.31 18.98
C ALA A 385 -24.93 17.03 19.73
N ASN A 386 -24.11 15.98 19.65
CA ASN A 386 -24.25 14.82 20.53
C ASN A 386 -23.86 15.22 21.97
N ALA A 387 -24.30 14.44 22.96
CA ALA A 387 -23.93 14.66 24.35
C ALA A 387 -22.40 14.77 24.52
N GLY A 388 -21.94 15.80 25.24
CA GLY A 388 -20.53 16.07 25.48
C GLY A 388 -19.80 16.85 24.37
N TYR A 389 -20.51 17.35 23.35
CA TYR A 389 -19.97 18.19 22.29
C TYR A 389 -20.77 19.49 22.14
N TYR A 390 -20.16 20.54 21.59
CA TYR A 390 -20.84 21.76 21.19
C TYR A 390 -20.55 22.08 19.71
N PHE A 391 -21.51 22.72 19.05
CA PHE A 391 -21.36 23.14 17.66
C PHE A 391 -20.29 24.24 17.55
N LYS A 392 -19.32 24.05 16.65
CA LYS A 392 -18.22 25.00 16.40
C LYS A 392 -18.50 25.87 15.18
N SER A 393 -18.73 25.24 14.03
CA SER A 393 -18.90 25.94 12.74
C SER A 393 -19.37 25.02 11.62
N TRP A 394 -19.96 25.62 10.60
CA TRP A 394 -20.20 25.02 9.29
C TRP A 394 -18.97 25.24 8.39
N THR A 395 -18.58 24.22 7.63
CA THR A 395 -17.52 24.30 6.61
C THR A 395 -17.99 23.74 5.28
N ASP A 396 -17.29 24.10 4.21
CA ASP A 396 -17.49 23.50 2.89
C ASP A 396 -16.81 22.12 2.78
N ALA A 397 -16.79 21.56 1.56
CA ALA A 397 -16.13 20.28 1.27
C ALA A 397 -14.60 20.31 1.43
N LYS A 398 -13.96 21.49 1.29
CA LYS A 398 -12.52 21.68 1.45
C LYS A 398 -12.11 21.92 2.89
N GLY A 399 -13.08 22.09 3.80
CA GLY A 399 -12.87 22.43 5.20
C GLY A 399 -12.77 23.94 5.45
N GLU A 400 -13.06 24.78 4.46
CA GLU A 400 -13.10 26.23 4.63
C GLU A 400 -14.33 26.66 5.43
N LYS A 401 -14.16 27.63 6.32
CA LYS A 401 -15.21 28.06 7.25
C LYS A 401 -16.30 28.84 6.50
N LEU A 402 -17.54 28.34 6.54
CA LEU A 402 -18.72 28.98 5.96
C LEU A 402 -19.45 29.87 6.98
N SER A 403 -19.74 29.34 8.17
CA SER A 403 -20.45 30.10 9.21
C SER A 403 -20.18 29.54 10.61
N VAL A 404 -20.31 30.37 11.63
CA VAL A 404 -20.30 29.98 13.05
C VAL A 404 -21.71 29.98 13.67
N THR A 405 -22.72 30.41 12.92
CA THR A 405 -24.11 30.47 13.38
C THR A 405 -24.82 29.14 13.15
N ASN A 406 -25.66 28.74 14.09
CA ASN A 406 -26.51 27.56 13.97
C ASN A 406 -27.91 27.90 14.51
N PRO A 407 -28.96 27.95 13.66
CA PRO A 407 -28.98 27.56 12.24
C PRO A 407 -28.19 28.49 11.29
N TYR A 408 -27.80 27.97 10.12
CA TYR A 408 -27.12 28.70 9.05
C TYR A 408 -27.99 28.78 7.80
N THR A 409 -28.19 29.98 7.25
CA THR A 409 -29.01 30.21 6.06
C THR A 409 -28.17 30.81 4.93
N PHE A 410 -28.30 30.28 3.72
CA PHE A 410 -27.62 30.75 2.52
C PHE A 410 -28.46 30.52 1.26
N VAL A 411 -28.06 31.13 0.13
CA VAL A 411 -28.77 31.01 -1.16
C VAL A 411 -28.12 29.92 -2.00
N MET A 412 -28.94 29.02 -2.55
CA MET A 412 -28.49 27.92 -3.40
C MET A 412 -28.29 28.38 -4.84
N MET A 413 -27.03 28.60 -5.23
CA MET A 413 -26.64 28.94 -6.60
C MET A 413 -26.03 27.77 -7.37
N GLU A 414 -25.52 26.77 -6.64
CA GLU A 414 -24.92 25.55 -7.17
C GLU A 414 -25.08 24.39 -6.17
N SER A 415 -24.72 23.16 -6.56
CA SER A 415 -24.74 22.03 -5.61
C SER A 415 -23.61 22.20 -4.59
N THR A 416 -23.98 22.29 -3.32
CA THR A 416 -23.05 22.62 -2.23
C THR A 416 -23.01 21.49 -1.21
N SER A 417 -21.82 21.23 -0.67
CA SER A 417 -21.64 20.34 0.47
C SER A 417 -21.31 21.16 1.71
N VAL A 418 -22.09 20.97 2.78
CA VAL A 418 -21.96 21.72 4.03
C VAL A 418 -21.79 20.73 5.18
N THR A 419 -20.77 20.93 5.99
CA THR A 419 -20.39 20.03 7.09
C THR A 419 -20.53 20.74 8.44
N ALA A 420 -21.27 20.15 9.38
CA ALA A 420 -21.34 20.61 10.76
C ALA A 420 -20.13 20.10 11.55
N ASN A 421 -19.33 21.01 12.10
CA ASN A 421 -18.18 20.67 12.92
C ASN A 421 -18.49 20.89 14.39
N PHE A 422 -18.17 19.90 15.22
CA PHE A 422 -18.40 19.91 16.66
C PHE A 422 -17.08 19.73 17.40
N THR A 423 -16.97 20.40 18.55
CA THR A 423 -15.80 20.28 19.46
C THR A 423 -16.24 19.58 20.73
N ALA A 424 -15.40 18.68 21.26
CA ALA A 424 -15.65 18.04 22.55
C ALA A 424 -15.63 19.08 23.68
N ASN A 425 -16.54 18.96 24.64
CA ASN A 425 -16.51 19.73 25.88
C ASN A 425 -15.23 19.37 26.66
N GLY A 426 -14.66 20.34 27.35
CA GLY A 426 -13.58 20.13 28.30
C GLY A 426 -14.13 19.99 29.72
N TYR A 427 -13.65 19.01 30.46
CA TYR A 427 -14.01 18.73 31.85
C TYR A 427 -12.77 18.73 32.73
N ASP A 428 -12.89 19.33 33.90
CA ASP A 428 -11.80 19.47 34.86
C ASP A 428 -11.71 18.23 35.75
N VAL A 429 -10.51 17.65 35.82
CA VAL A 429 -10.21 16.54 36.73
C VAL A 429 -9.30 17.04 37.83
N LYS A 430 -9.72 16.87 39.08
CA LYS A 430 -8.89 17.19 40.26
C LYS A 430 -8.52 15.92 41.00
N VAL A 431 -7.26 15.86 41.38
CA VAL A 431 -6.69 14.73 42.11
C VAL A 431 -6.14 15.26 43.42
N TYR A 432 -6.52 14.63 44.51
CA TYR A 432 -6.11 14.95 45.86
C TYR A 432 -5.42 13.73 46.49
N ALA A 433 -4.56 13.98 47.47
CA ALA A 433 -3.94 12.96 48.29
C ALA A 433 -4.29 13.27 49.75
N GLY A 434 -4.72 12.25 50.49
CA GLY A 434 -4.82 12.33 51.95
C GLY A 434 -3.45 12.32 52.61
N ASP A 435 -3.43 12.31 53.94
CA ASP A 435 -2.19 12.29 54.72
C ASP A 435 -1.32 11.07 54.37
N ASN A 436 0.02 11.24 54.40
CA ASN A 436 1.03 10.20 54.15
C ASN A 436 1.24 9.82 52.67
N GLY A 437 1.00 10.76 51.75
CA GLY A 437 1.45 10.68 50.37
C GLY A 437 1.13 11.95 49.58
N GLY A 438 1.52 11.95 48.30
CA GLY A 438 1.38 13.09 47.39
C GLY A 438 0.74 12.73 46.06
N VAL A 439 0.19 13.74 45.38
CA VAL A 439 -0.33 13.60 44.01
C VAL A 439 0.82 13.65 43.00
N LYS A 440 0.84 12.71 42.05
CA LYS A 440 1.86 12.64 40.99
C LYS A 440 1.35 13.15 39.64
N SER A 441 0.16 12.72 39.22
CA SER A 441 -0.40 13.08 37.90
C SER A 441 -1.90 12.76 37.80
N GLY A 442 -2.51 13.13 36.67
CA GLY A 442 -3.90 12.81 36.34
C GLY A 442 -4.91 13.93 36.61
N PHE A 443 -4.43 15.15 36.90
CA PHE A 443 -5.26 16.34 37.08
C PHE A 443 -5.19 17.27 35.85
N GLY A 444 -6.17 18.16 35.70
CA GLY A 444 -6.26 19.16 34.64
C GLY A 444 -7.47 18.99 33.72
N MET A 445 -7.47 19.70 32.60
CA MET A 445 -8.57 19.69 31.64
C MET A 445 -8.45 18.52 30.66
N TYR A 446 -9.49 17.69 30.60
CA TYR A 446 -9.63 16.56 29.68
C TYR A 446 -10.80 16.78 28.73
N ALA A 447 -10.65 16.34 27.48
CA ALA A 447 -11.78 16.34 26.55
C ALA A 447 -12.78 15.23 26.94
N TYR A 448 -14.06 15.47 26.67
CA TYR A 448 -15.12 14.49 26.86
C TYR A 448 -14.76 13.13 26.26
N ASN A 449 -15.01 12.07 27.02
CA ASN A 449 -14.79 10.67 26.65
C ASN A 449 -13.31 10.28 26.42
N THR A 450 -12.36 11.02 27.01
CA THR A 450 -10.94 10.64 27.08
C THR A 450 -10.63 9.92 28.39
N ILE A 451 -9.49 9.21 28.44
CA ILE A 451 -9.06 8.45 29.61
C ILE A 451 -8.12 9.32 30.45
N ALA A 452 -8.40 9.43 31.76
CA ALA A 452 -7.52 10.04 32.74
C ALA A 452 -6.88 8.96 33.63
N GLU A 453 -5.60 9.15 33.97
CA GLU A 453 -4.84 8.25 34.87
C GLU A 453 -4.37 9.02 36.11
N ALA A 454 -5.13 8.93 37.20
CA ALA A 454 -4.77 9.50 38.49
C ALA A 454 -3.67 8.66 39.17
N ARG A 455 -2.56 9.30 39.54
CA ARG A 455 -1.42 8.66 40.21
C ARG A 455 -1.10 9.38 41.50
N ALA A 456 -0.90 8.61 42.55
CA ALA A 456 -0.39 9.08 43.83
C ALA A 456 0.92 8.37 44.18
N THR A 457 1.75 9.03 44.97
CA THR A 457 3.02 8.49 45.49
C THR A 457 2.88 8.39 47.00
N PRO A 458 2.89 7.18 47.61
CA PRO A 458 2.93 7.03 49.06
C PRO A 458 4.23 7.62 49.65
N ASP A 459 4.15 8.16 50.86
CA ASP A 459 5.33 8.49 51.66
C ASP A 459 6.04 7.21 52.14
N ASP A 460 7.29 7.33 52.61
CA ASP A 460 8.07 6.20 53.10
C ASP A 460 7.34 5.44 54.22
N GLY A 461 7.30 4.11 54.11
CA GLY A 461 6.57 3.27 55.05
C GLY A 461 5.05 3.19 54.85
N TYR A 462 4.48 3.82 53.81
CA TYR A 462 3.05 3.74 53.48
C TYR A 462 2.80 3.06 52.12
N HIS A 463 1.59 2.56 51.92
CA HIS A 463 1.08 2.09 50.63
C HIS A 463 -0.31 2.68 50.36
N ILE A 464 -0.74 2.68 49.09
CA ILE A 464 -2.09 3.14 48.75
C ILE A 464 -3.11 2.12 49.22
N LEU A 465 -4.05 2.59 50.03
CA LEU A 465 -5.17 1.82 50.54
C LEU A 465 -6.31 1.79 49.51
N LYS A 466 -6.74 2.96 49.04
CA LYS A 466 -7.86 3.11 48.10
C LYS A 466 -7.91 4.50 47.48
N TRP A 467 -8.73 4.64 46.44
CA TRP A 467 -9.19 5.93 45.93
C TRP A 467 -10.65 6.18 46.35
N THR A 468 -11.08 7.43 46.46
CA THR A 468 -12.51 7.80 46.64
C THR A 468 -12.94 8.92 45.71
N ASN A 469 -14.23 9.03 45.40
CA ASN A 469 -14.81 10.21 44.75
C ASN A 469 -15.07 11.34 45.76
N ALA A 470 -15.65 12.45 45.31
CA ALA A 470 -16.00 13.60 46.15
C ALA A 470 -17.04 13.29 47.24
N GLN A 471 -17.88 12.29 47.01
CA GLN A 471 -18.91 11.83 47.95
C GLN A 471 -18.32 10.89 49.02
N GLY A 472 -17.06 10.49 48.89
CA GLY A 472 -16.38 9.56 49.79
C GLY A 472 -16.60 8.09 49.47
N ASP A 473 -17.26 7.77 48.35
CA ASP A 473 -17.48 6.40 47.92
C ASP A 473 -16.14 5.77 47.52
N SER A 474 -15.93 4.51 47.92
CA SER A 474 -14.72 3.78 47.56
C SER A 474 -14.66 3.53 46.06
N LEU A 475 -13.62 4.06 45.43
CA LEU A 475 -13.20 3.71 44.08
C LEU A 475 -12.20 2.54 44.15
N PHE A 476 -11.82 2.02 42.99
CA PHE A 476 -10.90 0.88 42.87
C PHE A 476 -9.52 1.16 43.51
N GLY A 477 -8.93 0.15 44.16
CA GLY A 477 -7.68 0.25 44.93
C GLY A 477 -6.37 0.17 44.13
N TYR A 478 -6.40 0.35 42.82
CA TYR A 478 -5.19 0.34 41.99
C TYR A 478 -4.54 1.73 41.92
N ASN A 479 -3.22 1.77 41.80
CA ASN A 479 -2.46 2.99 41.50
C ASN A 479 -1.61 2.72 40.25
N PRO A 480 -1.93 3.29 39.09
CA PRO A 480 -2.88 4.39 38.84
C PRO A 480 -4.36 3.99 38.96
N TYR A 481 -5.23 4.96 39.27
CA TYR A 481 -6.67 4.86 39.04
C TYR A 481 -7.01 5.40 37.64
N VAL A 482 -7.64 4.57 36.81
CA VAL A 482 -7.92 4.87 35.40
C VAL A 482 -9.44 4.98 35.19
N PHE A 483 -9.91 6.06 34.59
CA PHE A 483 -11.33 6.29 34.33
C PHE A 483 -11.57 7.16 33.09
N THR A 484 -12.79 7.09 32.56
CA THR A 484 -13.23 7.91 31.42
C THR A 484 -13.86 9.20 31.91
N VAL A 485 -13.39 10.34 31.39
CA VAL A 485 -13.88 11.67 31.78
C VAL A 485 -15.15 11.99 31.00
N THR A 486 -16.28 12.03 31.70
CA THR A 486 -17.58 12.42 31.12
C THR A 486 -18.16 13.69 31.74
N GLU A 487 -17.64 14.07 32.90
CA GLU A 487 -18.00 15.27 33.66
C GLU A 487 -16.81 15.74 34.51
N ASN A 488 -16.96 16.88 35.19
CA ASN A 488 -15.94 17.34 36.15
C ASN A 488 -15.81 16.30 37.28
N THR A 489 -14.61 15.80 37.49
CA THR A 489 -14.37 14.65 38.38
C THR A 489 -13.34 15.01 39.43
N GLU A 490 -13.61 14.67 40.69
CA GLU A 490 -12.65 14.84 41.79
C GLU A 490 -12.40 13.48 42.46
N VAL A 491 -11.12 13.13 42.68
CA VAL A 491 -10.70 11.86 43.30
C VAL A 491 -9.63 12.07 44.38
N TRP A 492 -9.67 11.25 45.44
CA TRP A 492 -8.73 11.30 46.57
C TRP A 492 -8.02 9.97 46.75
N ALA A 493 -6.68 9.99 46.83
CA ALA A 493 -5.89 8.84 47.26
C ALA A 493 -5.79 8.77 48.78
N HIS A 494 -6.02 7.59 49.33
CA HIS A 494 -5.88 7.28 50.76
C HIS A 494 -4.74 6.27 50.97
N PHE A 495 -3.98 6.43 52.04
CA PHE A 495 -2.79 5.64 52.33
C PHE A 495 -2.93 4.89 53.66
N ALA A 496 -2.24 3.76 53.79
CA ALA A 496 -2.14 2.98 55.01
C ALA A 496 -0.67 2.67 55.33
N ILE A 497 -0.34 2.68 56.62
CA ILE A 497 1.03 2.37 57.09
C ILE A 497 1.34 0.88 56.86
N ASN A 498 2.57 0.59 56.44
CA ASN A 498 3.05 -0.78 56.24
C ASN A 498 3.20 -1.49 57.58
N SER A 499 3.00 -2.81 57.58
CA SER A 499 3.21 -3.69 58.74
C SER A 499 4.20 -4.79 58.37
N TYR A 500 5.19 -5.01 59.23
CA TYR A 500 6.25 -5.99 59.03
C TYR A 500 6.25 -7.06 60.10
N ARG A 501 6.63 -8.26 59.71
CA ARG A 501 6.71 -9.42 60.60
C ARG A 501 8.13 -9.59 61.14
N VAL A 502 8.25 -9.74 62.46
CA VAL A 502 9.48 -10.08 63.16
C VAL A 502 9.37 -11.50 63.69
N ASP A 503 10.29 -12.36 63.25
CA ASP A 503 10.40 -13.77 63.64
C ASP A 503 11.78 -14.05 64.28
N LEU A 504 11.81 -14.18 65.60
CA LEU A 504 12.98 -14.46 66.44
C LEU A 504 13.01 -15.95 66.81
N THR A 505 14.21 -16.54 66.80
CA THR A 505 14.46 -17.94 67.20
C THR A 505 15.64 -18.05 68.17
N ALA A 506 15.77 -19.12 68.96
CA ALA A 506 16.91 -19.29 69.87
C ALA A 506 17.42 -20.75 69.84
N ASP A 507 18.74 -20.92 69.85
CA ASP A 507 19.38 -22.23 70.04
C ASP A 507 19.95 -22.31 71.46
N ASN A 508 19.61 -23.35 72.25
CA ASN A 508 19.99 -23.49 73.67
C ASN A 508 19.46 -22.39 74.61
N GLY A 509 18.37 -21.73 74.21
CA GLY A 509 17.58 -20.80 75.02
C GLY A 509 16.17 -20.66 74.45
N SER A 510 15.45 -19.63 74.87
CA SER A 510 14.10 -19.28 74.43
C SER A 510 13.99 -17.78 74.17
N ILE A 511 13.02 -17.38 73.33
CA ILE A 511 12.72 -15.97 73.08
C ILE A 511 11.71 -15.48 74.12
N GLU A 512 12.05 -14.41 74.82
CA GLU A 512 11.20 -13.79 75.84
C GLU A 512 10.32 -12.69 75.24
N SER A 513 10.85 -11.85 74.34
CA SER A 513 10.11 -10.75 73.71
C SER A 513 10.58 -10.43 72.30
N GLY A 514 9.71 -9.77 71.52
CA GLY A 514 10.04 -9.18 70.21
C GLY A 514 9.44 -9.88 68.98
N ASN A 515 8.70 -10.98 69.15
CA ASN A 515 7.98 -11.64 68.06
C ASN A 515 6.63 -10.97 67.78
N GLY A 516 6.30 -10.72 66.51
CA GLY A 516 4.99 -10.18 66.13
C GLY A 516 4.97 -9.38 64.82
N ASN A 517 3.84 -8.72 64.58
CA ASN A 517 3.68 -7.75 63.48
C ASN A 517 3.79 -6.33 64.03
N TYR A 518 4.62 -5.51 63.41
CA TYR A 518 4.92 -4.15 63.82
C TYR A 518 4.69 -3.18 62.65
N THR A 519 4.04 -2.05 62.90
CA THR A 519 3.91 -0.99 61.90
C THR A 519 5.27 -0.37 61.57
N HIS A 520 5.45 0.14 60.34
CA HIS A 520 6.70 0.75 59.89
C HIS A 520 7.18 1.81 60.89
N GLY A 521 8.46 1.75 61.26
CA GLY A 521 9.07 2.70 62.20
C GLY A 521 8.91 2.37 63.68
N THR A 522 8.19 1.29 64.03
CA THR A 522 8.06 0.85 65.43
C THR A 522 9.38 0.26 65.94
N GLN A 523 9.80 0.64 67.15
CA GLN A 523 10.94 0.01 67.82
C GLN A 523 10.54 -1.36 68.39
N VAL A 524 11.37 -2.37 68.10
CA VAL A 524 11.21 -3.75 68.55
C VAL A 524 12.36 -4.09 69.49
N GLN A 525 12.03 -4.61 70.67
CA GLN A 525 13.00 -5.07 71.66
C GLN A 525 13.00 -6.61 71.70
N ALA A 526 14.03 -7.20 71.11
CA ALA A 526 14.28 -8.63 71.08
C ALA A 526 15.03 -9.07 72.35
N MET A 527 14.47 -10.00 73.10
CA MET A 527 15.10 -10.54 74.31
C MET A 527 15.07 -12.07 74.27
N ALA A 528 16.19 -12.70 74.63
CA ALA A 528 16.31 -14.14 74.74
C ALA A 528 16.89 -14.53 76.09
N VAL A 529 16.40 -15.63 76.65
CA VAL A 529 16.85 -16.15 77.95
C VAL A 529 17.17 -17.62 77.84
N THR A 530 18.00 -18.13 78.73
CA THR A 530 18.23 -19.58 78.86
C THR A 530 18.02 -19.99 80.31
N ASP A 531 17.37 -21.12 80.52
CA ASP A 531 17.21 -21.80 81.81
C ASP A 531 18.39 -22.75 82.10
N LYS A 532 19.29 -22.94 81.14
CA LYS A 532 20.48 -23.78 81.27
C LYS A 532 21.58 -23.02 82.02
N THR A 533 21.93 -23.50 83.21
CA THR A 533 22.93 -22.88 84.09
C THR A 533 24.36 -22.87 83.53
N ASP A 534 24.65 -23.74 82.56
CA ASP A 534 25.95 -23.86 81.91
C ASP A 534 26.10 -22.98 80.66
N TYR A 535 25.04 -22.27 80.22
CA TYR A 535 25.04 -21.41 79.04
C TYR A 535 24.80 -19.94 79.39
N ARG A 536 25.47 -19.04 78.68
CA ARG A 536 25.19 -17.59 78.68
C ARG A 536 24.90 -17.09 77.28
N PHE A 537 24.10 -16.03 77.16
CA PHE A 537 23.85 -15.37 75.89
C PHE A 537 25.17 -14.89 75.25
N GLU A 538 25.36 -15.17 73.96
CA GLU A 538 26.53 -14.73 73.20
C GLU A 538 26.18 -13.54 72.31
N LYS A 539 25.20 -13.72 71.40
CA LYS A 539 24.81 -12.74 70.38
C LYS A 539 23.54 -13.13 69.64
N TRP A 540 22.96 -12.17 68.94
CA TRP A 540 21.96 -12.35 67.89
C TRP A 540 22.63 -12.49 66.53
N THR A 541 22.14 -13.39 65.69
CA THR A 541 22.61 -13.61 64.31
C THR A 541 21.48 -13.55 63.29
N ASP A 542 21.79 -13.23 62.04
CA ASP A 542 20.85 -13.46 60.94
C ASP A 542 20.64 -14.96 60.70
N ILE A 543 19.79 -15.30 59.72
CA ILE A 543 19.56 -16.69 59.30
C ILE A 543 20.81 -17.40 58.77
N ASN A 544 21.79 -16.64 58.27
CA ASN A 544 23.05 -17.16 57.72
C ASN A 544 24.14 -17.32 58.80
N GLY A 545 23.86 -16.91 60.04
CA GLY A 545 24.80 -16.98 61.16
C GLY A 545 25.72 -15.76 61.31
N ASN A 546 25.52 -14.69 60.55
CA ASN A 546 26.26 -13.45 60.71
C ASN A 546 25.83 -12.70 61.97
N SER A 547 26.79 -12.16 62.71
CA SER A 547 26.50 -11.40 63.94
C SER A 547 25.72 -10.12 63.64
N ILE A 548 24.58 -9.93 64.31
CA ILE A 548 23.74 -8.73 64.24
C ILE A 548 24.00 -7.83 65.44
N SER A 549 23.94 -8.38 66.66
CA SER A 549 24.20 -7.63 67.90
C SER A 549 24.61 -8.56 69.04
N THR A 550 25.48 -8.09 69.92
CA THR A 550 25.84 -8.76 71.18
C THR A 550 24.97 -8.30 72.36
N ASP A 551 24.06 -7.34 72.14
CA ASP A 551 23.18 -6.82 73.18
C ASP A 551 22.00 -7.76 73.42
N ASN A 552 21.63 -7.95 74.68
CA ASN A 552 20.42 -8.67 75.07
C ASN A 552 19.83 -8.02 76.32
N PRO A 553 18.72 -7.26 76.20
CA PRO A 553 17.87 -7.13 75.01
C PRO A 553 18.49 -6.32 73.85
N TYR A 554 18.23 -6.71 72.60
CA TYR A 554 18.60 -6.01 71.36
C TYR A 554 17.43 -5.19 70.82
N THR A 555 17.67 -3.91 70.50
CA THR A 555 16.63 -2.99 69.99
C THR A 555 16.88 -2.61 68.54
N PHE A 556 15.86 -2.72 67.68
CA PHE A 556 15.91 -2.28 66.27
C PHE A 556 14.57 -1.71 65.82
N VAL A 557 14.52 -1.07 64.64
CA VAL A 557 13.31 -0.48 64.07
C VAL A 557 12.74 -1.39 62.99
N ALA A 558 11.44 -1.67 63.04
CA ALA A 558 10.74 -2.45 62.02
C ALA A 558 10.57 -1.62 60.74
N THR A 559 11.52 -1.73 59.82
CA THR A 559 11.46 -1.15 58.46
C THR A 559 11.28 -2.22 57.37
N GLY A 560 11.29 -3.49 57.76
CA GLY A 560 11.17 -4.66 56.89
C GLY A 560 10.85 -5.91 57.70
N ASN A 561 10.52 -7.00 57.01
CA ASN A 561 10.39 -8.31 57.67
C ASN A 561 11.78 -8.76 58.16
N VAL A 562 11.86 -9.21 59.41
CA VAL A 562 13.13 -9.52 60.08
C VAL A 562 13.08 -10.93 60.64
N THR A 563 14.13 -11.71 60.37
CA THR A 563 14.32 -13.04 60.97
C THR A 563 15.70 -13.11 61.62
N ILE A 564 15.74 -13.27 62.94
CA ILE A 564 16.97 -13.20 63.75
C ILE A 564 17.01 -14.38 64.74
N ARG A 565 18.21 -14.84 65.09
CA ARG A 565 18.42 -15.96 66.01
C ARG A 565 19.32 -15.61 67.19
N ALA A 566 18.93 -15.93 68.41
CA ALA A 566 19.78 -15.86 69.61
C ALA A 566 20.70 -17.08 69.70
N ARG A 567 21.98 -16.82 70.02
CA ARG A 567 23.03 -17.83 70.24
C ARG A 567 23.52 -17.76 71.68
N PHE A 568 23.75 -18.94 72.26
CA PHE A 568 24.23 -19.12 73.63
C PHE A 568 25.50 -19.98 73.63
N THR A 569 26.44 -19.70 74.55
CA THR A 569 27.73 -20.41 74.67
C THR A 569 28.00 -20.87 76.11
N LYS A 570 28.84 -21.90 76.29
CA LYS A 570 29.13 -22.51 77.60
C LYS A 570 30.04 -21.65 78.50
N GLN A 571 29.82 -21.69 79.81
CA GLN A 571 30.61 -20.95 80.82
C GLN A 571 31.91 -21.67 81.25
N HIS A 572 32.98 -20.90 81.50
CA HIS A 572 34.31 -21.37 81.95
C HIS A 572 34.76 -20.59 83.21
N TYR A 573 35.54 -21.24 84.09
CA TYR A 573 36.05 -20.70 85.37
C TYR A 573 37.56 -20.98 85.55
N ARG A 574 38.24 -20.23 86.41
CA ARG A 574 39.71 -20.26 86.57
C ARG A 574 40.16 -20.84 87.90
N VAL A 575 41.15 -21.74 87.86
CA VAL A 575 41.87 -22.25 89.03
C VAL A 575 43.24 -21.58 89.11
N ASP A 576 43.44 -20.77 90.15
CA ASP A 576 44.69 -20.05 90.43
C ASP A 576 45.45 -20.70 91.59
N LEU A 577 46.75 -20.96 91.41
CA LEU A 577 47.59 -21.69 92.37
C LEU A 577 48.80 -20.87 92.80
N THR A 578 49.09 -20.88 94.09
CA THR A 578 50.22 -20.18 94.72
C THR A 578 50.94 -21.09 95.72
N VAL A 579 52.22 -20.82 96.01
CA VAL A 579 53.02 -21.66 96.90
C VAL A 579 54.06 -20.83 97.65
N GLU A 580 54.27 -21.13 98.93
CA GLU A 580 55.31 -20.53 99.77
C GLU A 580 56.30 -21.61 100.21
N ASN A 581 57.60 -21.33 100.08
CA ASN A 581 58.70 -22.27 100.41
C ASN A 581 58.69 -23.60 99.61
N GLY A 582 57.96 -23.65 98.49
CA GLY A 582 57.84 -24.77 97.54
C GLY A 582 57.69 -24.31 96.07
N ARG A 583 57.29 -25.22 95.18
CA ARG A 583 56.94 -24.97 93.76
C ARG A 583 55.65 -25.70 93.37
N ILE A 584 54.83 -25.10 92.51
CA ILE A 584 53.64 -25.76 91.91
C ILE A 584 54.10 -26.66 90.75
N LYS A 585 53.57 -27.88 90.70
CA LYS A 585 53.88 -28.88 89.67
C LYS A 585 52.82 -28.95 88.57
N SER A 586 51.53 -28.91 88.91
CA SER A 586 50.44 -28.92 87.91
C SER A 586 49.09 -28.48 88.50
N GLY A 587 48.10 -28.22 87.62
CA GLY A 587 46.68 -28.06 88.00
C GLY A 587 46.08 -26.64 87.94
N GLY A 588 46.82 -25.63 87.46
CA GLY A 588 46.30 -24.26 87.29
C GLY A 588 45.82 -23.99 85.86
N GLY A 589 44.79 -23.14 85.69
CA GLY A 589 44.27 -22.75 84.38
C GLY A 589 42.74 -22.65 84.28
N PRO A 590 42.18 -22.41 83.08
CA PRO A 590 40.74 -22.38 82.86
C PRO A 590 40.15 -23.81 82.75
N TYR A 591 38.99 -24.01 83.36
CA TYR A 591 38.22 -25.24 83.37
C TYR A 591 36.77 -24.95 82.96
N GLU A 592 36.13 -25.89 82.26
CA GLU A 592 34.69 -25.81 82.02
C GLU A 592 33.94 -25.99 83.35
N TYR A 593 32.79 -25.32 83.48
CA TYR A 593 31.92 -25.48 84.65
C TYR A 593 31.61 -26.96 84.91
N ASN A 594 31.73 -27.38 86.18
CA ASN A 594 31.43 -28.73 86.66
C ASN A 594 32.38 -29.83 86.11
N THR A 595 33.64 -29.47 85.84
CA THR A 595 34.74 -30.43 85.54
C THR A 595 35.70 -30.57 86.73
N GLU A 596 36.42 -31.69 86.81
CA GLU A 596 37.38 -31.96 87.89
C GLU A 596 38.77 -31.36 87.58
N ALA A 597 39.35 -30.66 88.56
CA ALA A 597 40.73 -30.15 88.54
C ALA A 597 41.58 -30.90 89.59
N THR A 598 42.83 -31.23 89.25
CA THR A 598 43.80 -31.90 90.15
C THR A 598 45.08 -31.07 90.24
N VAL A 599 45.50 -30.74 91.47
CA VAL A 599 46.61 -29.80 91.78
C VAL A 599 47.72 -30.49 92.58
N GLU A 600 48.98 -30.14 92.30
CA GLU A 600 50.17 -30.78 92.91
C GLU A 600 51.31 -29.76 93.17
N ALA A 601 52.04 -29.90 94.29
CA ALA A 601 53.18 -29.04 94.68
C ALA A 601 54.36 -29.83 95.28
N GLU A 602 55.57 -29.27 95.31
CA GLU A 602 56.78 -29.92 95.86
C GLU A 602 57.69 -28.93 96.64
N PRO A 603 58.47 -29.38 97.65
CA PRO A 603 59.34 -28.49 98.44
C PRO A 603 60.59 -28.07 97.65
N ILE A 604 61.17 -26.91 98.01
CA ILE A 604 62.47 -26.50 97.46
C ILE A 604 63.58 -27.36 98.08
N ALA A 605 64.23 -28.19 97.27
CA ALA A 605 65.31 -29.08 97.70
C ALA A 605 66.45 -28.32 98.42
N GLY A 606 66.93 -28.86 99.55
CA GLY A 606 68.08 -28.33 100.31
C GLY A 606 67.78 -27.19 101.30
N ARG A 607 66.50 -26.80 101.48
CA ARG A 607 66.12 -25.73 102.44
C ARG A 607 65.46 -26.22 103.73
N GLY A 608 65.34 -27.53 103.93
CA GLY A 608 64.85 -28.09 105.19
C GLY A 608 63.35 -27.90 105.45
N TYR A 609 62.50 -27.85 104.40
CA TYR A 609 61.04 -27.75 104.53
C TYR A 609 60.32 -29.02 104.04
N TYR A 610 59.14 -29.34 104.59
CA TYR A 610 58.24 -30.42 104.10
C TYR A 610 56.81 -29.91 103.83
N PHE A 611 56.08 -30.56 102.91
CA PHE A 611 54.70 -30.16 102.55
C PHE A 611 53.76 -30.41 103.73
N ALA A 612 52.95 -29.40 104.07
CA ALA A 612 51.97 -29.51 105.14
C ALA A 612 50.55 -29.74 104.57
N LYS A 613 50.06 -28.81 103.74
CA LYS A 613 48.68 -28.80 103.23
C LYS A 613 48.47 -27.78 102.10
N TRP A 614 47.36 -27.95 101.40
CA TRP A 614 46.71 -26.94 100.57
C TRP A 614 45.73 -26.12 101.41
N THR A 615 45.70 -24.81 101.19
CA THR A 615 44.83 -23.87 101.89
C THR A 615 44.12 -22.93 100.92
N THR A 616 43.07 -22.25 101.39
CA THR A 616 42.54 -21.06 100.69
C THR A 616 43.54 -19.90 100.80
N GLU A 617 43.26 -18.80 100.09
CA GLU A 617 43.99 -17.53 100.26
C GLU A 617 43.92 -16.98 101.69
N GLU A 618 42.82 -17.27 102.40
CA GLU A 618 42.58 -16.85 103.78
C GLU A 618 43.30 -17.75 104.81
N GLY A 619 43.98 -18.81 104.35
CA GLY A 619 44.76 -19.74 105.18
C GLY A 619 43.98 -20.94 105.73
N ASP A 620 42.70 -21.08 105.37
CA ASP A 620 41.87 -22.21 105.77
C ASP A 620 42.33 -23.50 105.11
N SER A 621 42.38 -24.59 105.87
CA SER A 621 42.85 -25.88 105.37
C SER A 621 41.87 -26.49 104.37
N LEU A 622 42.30 -26.69 103.13
CA LEU A 622 41.52 -27.37 102.09
C LEU A 622 41.82 -28.87 102.05
N SER A 623 43.09 -29.27 102.05
CA SER A 623 43.49 -30.68 102.00
C SER A 623 44.94 -30.88 102.42
N SER A 624 45.23 -31.90 103.23
CA SER A 624 46.61 -32.34 103.51
C SER A 624 47.15 -33.30 102.45
N ASN A 625 46.33 -33.73 101.48
CA ASN A 625 46.75 -34.59 100.39
C ASN A 625 47.44 -33.78 99.31
N ASN A 626 48.53 -34.32 98.76
CA ASN A 626 49.25 -33.74 97.65
C ASN A 626 49.70 -34.87 96.73
N PRO A 627 49.10 -35.03 95.53
CA PRO A 627 48.14 -34.14 94.87
C PRO A 627 46.72 -34.05 95.48
N TYR A 628 45.95 -32.99 95.14
CA TYR A 628 44.57 -32.69 95.59
C TYR A 628 43.60 -32.49 94.41
N THR A 629 42.42 -33.14 94.41
CA THR A 629 41.41 -33.07 93.34
C THR A 629 40.08 -32.48 93.83
N PHE A 630 39.43 -31.61 93.05
CA PHE A 630 38.13 -31.00 93.35
C PHE A 630 37.34 -30.60 92.07
N VAL A 631 36.04 -30.32 92.19
CA VAL A 631 35.18 -29.90 91.06
C VAL A 631 35.17 -28.37 90.94
N VAL A 632 35.37 -27.85 89.72
CA VAL A 632 35.37 -26.41 89.44
C VAL A 632 33.94 -25.92 89.21
N THR A 633 33.35 -25.33 90.24
CA THR A 633 32.03 -24.68 90.16
C THR A 633 32.10 -23.15 90.15
N GLY A 634 33.31 -22.59 90.23
CA GLY A 634 33.58 -21.16 90.28
C GLY A 634 35.09 -20.90 90.20
N ASP A 635 35.48 -19.62 90.12
CA ASP A 635 36.89 -19.23 90.22
C ASP A 635 37.41 -19.58 91.62
N VAL A 636 38.58 -20.22 91.70
CA VAL A 636 39.14 -20.68 92.98
C VAL A 636 40.64 -20.38 93.06
N ALA A 637 41.08 -19.90 94.22
CA ALA A 637 42.48 -19.64 94.53
C ALA A 637 42.96 -20.56 95.67
N ILE A 638 43.98 -21.37 95.41
CA ILE A 638 44.46 -22.42 96.32
C ILE A 638 45.98 -22.30 96.53
N HIS A 639 46.43 -22.40 97.78
CA HIS A 639 47.78 -22.10 98.25
C HIS A 639 48.47 -23.36 98.81
N ALA A 640 49.71 -23.67 98.45
CA ALA A 640 50.49 -24.77 99.05
C ALA A 640 51.44 -24.28 100.16
N GLN A 641 51.40 -24.93 101.33
CA GLN A 641 52.16 -24.55 102.53
C GLN A 641 53.25 -25.56 102.91
N PHE A 642 54.43 -25.08 103.32
CA PHE A 642 55.62 -25.85 103.71
C PHE A 642 56.26 -25.34 105.03
N VAL A 643 56.87 -26.21 105.89
CA VAL A 643 57.33 -25.89 107.28
C VAL A 643 58.79 -26.40 107.59
N PRO A 644 59.67 -25.69 108.38
CA PRO A 644 61.11 -26.00 108.63
C PRO A 644 61.49 -26.92 109.86
N TYR A 645 62.79 -27.24 110.09
CA TYR A 645 63.38 -28.11 111.18
C TYR A 645 64.23 -27.36 112.30
N GLU A 646 64.34 -27.84 113.57
CA GLU A 646 65.06 -27.21 114.76
C GLU A 646 65.96 -28.17 115.65
N TYR A 647 66.97 -27.68 116.44
CA TYR A 647 67.96 -28.47 117.30
C TYR A 647 68.20 -27.95 118.76
N PHE A 648 68.69 -28.74 119.76
CA PHE A 648 68.87 -28.35 121.21
C PHE A 648 70.27 -28.69 121.82
N ILE A 649 70.94 -27.78 122.57
CA ILE A 649 72.31 -27.97 123.21
C ILE A 649 72.26 -27.91 124.76
N THR A 650 73.10 -28.69 125.47
CA THR A 650 73.25 -28.77 126.95
C THR A 650 74.70 -28.56 127.46
N VAL A 651 74.89 -28.01 128.68
CA VAL A 651 76.23 -27.70 129.27
C VAL A 651 76.31 -28.02 130.78
N SER A 652 77.49 -28.40 131.31
CA SER A 652 77.75 -28.68 132.74
C SER A 652 79.14 -28.17 133.25
N GLU A 653 79.48 -28.31 134.54
CA GLU A 653 80.74 -27.85 135.16
C GLU A 653 81.35 -28.82 136.20
N THR A 654 82.66 -28.70 136.48
CA THR A 654 83.34 -29.34 137.63
C THR A 654 83.46 -28.39 138.84
N GLU A 655 83.68 -28.94 140.03
CA GLU A 655 83.79 -28.16 141.29
C GLU A 655 84.88 -27.06 141.23
N GLY A 656 84.56 -25.86 141.75
CA GLY A 656 85.44 -24.69 141.76
C GLY A 656 85.14 -23.62 140.70
N GLY A 657 83.98 -23.67 140.04
CA GLY A 657 83.47 -22.64 139.13
C GLY A 657 82.08 -22.99 138.57
N ARG A 658 81.57 -22.16 137.64
CA ARG A 658 80.26 -22.30 136.96
C ARG A 658 80.35 -22.19 135.44
N ALA A 659 79.52 -22.94 134.70
CA ALA A 659 79.39 -22.83 133.24
C ALA A 659 78.00 -22.27 132.84
N THR A 660 77.93 -21.49 131.77
CA THR A 660 76.70 -20.83 131.28
C THR A 660 76.65 -20.82 129.76
N GLY A 661 75.46 -20.75 129.16
CA GLY A 661 75.27 -20.72 127.69
C GLY A 661 74.69 -22.00 127.05
N GLY A 662 74.42 -23.04 127.85
CA GLY A 662 73.66 -24.24 127.46
C GLY A 662 72.17 -24.18 127.79
N GLU A 663 71.40 -25.18 127.32
CA GLU A 663 69.96 -25.47 127.58
C GLU A 663 68.93 -24.64 126.80
N ARG A 664 69.07 -24.53 125.47
CA ARG A 664 68.06 -23.92 124.58
C ARG A 664 68.05 -24.52 123.17
N TYR A 665 66.93 -24.34 122.46
CA TYR A 665 66.83 -24.65 121.03
C TYR A 665 67.55 -23.58 120.19
N TYR A 666 68.12 -24.03 119.08
CA TYR A 666 68.81 -23.23 118.11
C TYR A 666 68.38 -23.65 116.71
N ASP A 667 68.13 -22.66 115.86
CA ASP A 667 67.74 -22.86 114.46
C ASP A 667 68.87 -23.48 113.64
N TYR A 668 68.51 -24.19 112.56
CA TYR A 668 69.47 -24.74 111.61
C TYR A 668 70.38 -23.62 111.06
N GLY A 669 71.69 -23.72 111.28
CA GLY A 669 72.70 -22.75 110.86
C GLY A 669 73.12 -21.68 111.90
N ALA A 670 72.54 -21.67 113.11
CA ALA A 670 72.89 -20.70 114.16
C ALA A 670 74.20 -21.02 114.92
N GLN A 671 74.83 -20.01 115.55
CA GLN A 671 76.06 -20.13 116.33
C GLN A 671 75.80 -20.00 117.85
N ALA A 672 76.20 -20.99 118.65
CA ALA A 672 76.04 -21.05 120.11
C ALA A 672 77.33 -20.65 120.86
N LYS A 673 77.21 -19.96 122.01
CA LYS A 673 78.33 -19.47 122.85
C LYS A 673 78.24 -20.00 124.28
N LEU A 674 79.30 -20.62 124.79
CA LEU A 674 79.41 -21.21 126.13
C LEU A 674 80.51 -20.51 126.97
N THR A 675 80.26 -20.19 128.23
CA THR A 675 81.19 -19.42 129.11
C THR A 675 81.38 -20.08 130.48
N ALA A 676 82.63 -20.21 130.93
CA ALA A 676 83.02 -20.76 132.22
C ALA A 676 83.54 -19.64 133.14
N ILE A 677 83.31 -19.71 134.45
CA ILE A 677 83.72 -18.69 135.42
C ILE A 677 84.29 -19.41 136.64
N ALA A 678 85.55 -19.16 136.99
CA ALA A 678 86.23 -19.82 138.12
C ALA A 678 85.94 -19.11 139.45
N ASP A 679 85.73 -19.88 140.51
CA ASP A 679 85.53 -19.35 141.88
C ASP A 679 86.86 -18.94 142.52
N SER A 680 86.80 -18.10 143.56
CA SER A 680 88.00 -17.55 144.21
C SER A 680 88.91 -18.66 144.75
N GLY A 681 90.18 -18.62 144.34
CA GLY A 681 91.17 -19.65 144.66
C GLY A 681 91.27 -20.77 143.61
N TYR A 682 90.41 -20.78 142.58
CA TYR A 682 90.46 -21.71 141.45
C TYR A 682 90.75 -21.01 140.12
N ARG A 683 91.28 -21.74 139.14
CA ARG A 683 91.44 -21.30 137.75
C ARG A 683 90.82 -22.31 136.77
N PHE A 684 90.24 -21.81 135.68
CA PHE A 684 89.67 -22.62 134.59
C PHE A 684 90.76 -23.34 133.80
N THR A 685 90.48 -24.58 133.36
CA THR A 685 91.44 -25.42 132.64
C THR A 685 90.98 -25.87 131.25
N GLY A 686 89.70 -25.76 130.90
CA GLY A 686 89.19 -26.06 129.54
C GLY A 686 87.77 -26.63 129.47
N TRP A 687 87.24 -26.74 128.25
CA TRP A 687 85.95 -27.34 127.89
C TRP A 687 86.12 -28.76 127.36
N MET A 688 85.21 -29.64 127.77
CA MET A 688 85.12 -31.03 127.33
C MET A 688 83.76 -31.30 126.66
N ALA A 689 83.65 -32.26 125.74
CA ALA A 689 82.40 -32.66 125.09
C ALA A 689 82.26 -34.18 124.93
N GLY A 690 81.05 -34.59 124.53
CA GLY A 690 80.64 -35.98 124.40
C GLY A 690 79.92 -36.45 125.67
N ASP A 691 79.18 -37.54 125.56
CA ASP A 691 78.26 -38.02 126.62
C ASP A 691 78.96 -38.24 127.98
N ASN A 692 80.27 -38.54 127.98
CA ASN A 692 81.10 -38.71 129.18
C ASN A 692 82.04 -37.53 129.48
N PHE A 693 82.09 -36.51 128.61
CA PHE A 693 83.00 -35.36 128.70
C PHE A 693 84.50 -35.73 128.72
N ASP A 694 84.89 -36.76 127.97
CA ASP A 694 86.29 -37.21 127.84
C ASP A 694 87.04 -36.51 126.69
N THR A 695 86.32 -35.80 125.80
CA THR A 695 86.92 -35.14 124.64
C THR A 695 87.23 -33.68 124.95
N PHE A 696 88.49 -33.29 124.99
CA PHE A 696 88.88 -31.88 125.12
C PHE A 696 88.52 -31.09 123.86
N VAL A 697 87.74 -30.01 124.01
CA VAL A 697 87.25 -29.17 122.92
C VAL A 697 88.07 -27.90 122.76
N SER A 698 88.29 -27.15 123.85
CA SER A 698 89.05 -25.90 123.81
C SER A 698 89.46 -25.42 125.21
N ALA A 699 90.62 -24.77 125.33
CA ALA A 699 91.00 -23.99 126.53
C ALA A 699 90.42 -22.56 126.49
N ASP A 700 89.87 -22.15 125.34
CA ASP A 700 89.31 -20.82 125.17
C ASP A 700 88.01 -20.69 125.96
N ASN A 701 87.87 -19.55 126.61
CA ASN A 701 86.70 -19.24 127.39
C ASN A 701 86.33 -17.77 127.17
N PRO A 702 85.20 -17.48 126.50
CA PRO A 702 84.12 -18.40 126.08
C PRO A 702 84.35 -19.21 124.76
N LEU A 703 83.63 -20.33 124.58
CA LEU A 703 83.62 -21.25 123.41
C LEU A 703 82.45 -20.97 122.44
N PHE A 704 82.64 -21.10 121.12
CA PHE A 704 81.61 -20.88 120.08
C PHE A 704 81.41 -22.10 119.14
N LEU A 705 80.16 -22.42 118.72
CA LEU A 705 79.77 -23.64 117.94
C LEU A 705 78.74 -23.32 116.84
N THR A 706 78.82 -23.91 115.64
CA THR A 706 77.79 -23.75 114.57
C THR A 706 76.99 -25.03 114.34
N LEU A 707 75.66 -24.95 114.31
CA LEU A 707 74.74 -26.10 114.24
C LEU A 707 74.30 -26.43 112.81
N ILE A 708 75.02 -27.38 112.21
CA ILE A 708 74.67 -28.09 110.97
C ILE A 708 74.80 -29.59 111.28
N GLN A 709 73.87 -30.43 110.83
CA GLN A 709 73.77 -31.85 111.26
C GLN A 709 75.09 -32.64 111.21
N PRO A 710 75.34 -33.60 112.14
CA PRO A 710 74.96 -33.65 113.54
C PRO A 710 76.17 -33.27 114.43
N SER A 711 76.20 -32.05 114.93
CA SER A 711 77.16 -31.63 115.96
C SER A 711 76.74 -32.14 117.34
N VAL A 712 77.69 -32.69 118.09
CA VAL A 712 77.54 -33.16 119.48
C VAL A 712 76.91 -32.05 120.34
N THR A 713 75.87 -32.37 121.11
CA THR A 713 75.00 -31.38 121.77
C THR A 713 75.23 -31.22 123.28
N ALA A 714 76.32 -31.78 123.85
CA ALA A 714 76.63 -31.72 125.30
C ALA A 714 78.10 -31.33 125.59
N TYR A 715 78.31 -30.33 126.47
CA TYR A 715 79.64 -29.77 126.84
C TYR A 715 79.85 -29.60 128.37
N ARG A 716 81.10 -29.58 128.87
CA ARG A 716 81.46 -29.41 130.31
C ARG A 716 82.69 -28.51 130.56
N ALA A 717 82.65 -27.61 131.54
CA ALA A 717 83.79 -26.77 131.98
C ALA A 717 84.59 -27.36 133.16
N ALA A 718 85.92 -27.26 133.16
CA ALA A 718 86.82 -27.79 134.22
C ALA A 718 87.65 -26.72 134.99
N PHE A 719 87.92 -26.89 136.30
CA PHE A 719 88.61 -25.92 137.21
C PHE A 719 89.62 -26.55 138.24
N LYS A 720 90.61 -25.79 138.78
CA LYS A 720 91.66 -26.25 139.76
C LYS A 720 92.19 -25.17 140.76
N LYS A 721 92.54 -25.48 142.04
CA LYS A 721 92.87 -24.56 143.19
C LYS A 721 94.36 -24.09 143.32
N GLU A 722 94.68 -22.90 143.88
CA GLU A 722 96.05 -22.29 144.06
C GLU A 722 96.54 -22.05 145.54
N ASP A 723 97.86 -22.18 145.83
CA ASP A 723 98.57 -21.93 147.13
C ASP A 723 99.65 -20.81 147.03
N LYS A 724 99.93 -20.05 148.12
CA LYS A 724 100.92 -18.93 148.19
C LYS A 724 102.18 -19.24 149.04
N ASP A 725 103.39 -19.21 148.46
CA ASP A 725 104.60 -18.62 149.07
C ASP A 725 105.78 -18.42 148.06
N LYS A 726 106.41 -17.22 148.11
CA LYS A 726 107.69 -16.74 147.47
C LYS A 726 107.77 -16.78 145.92
N GLY A 727 108.10 -15.74 145.16
CA GLY A 727 108.70 -14.43 145.39
C GLY A 727 109.69 -14.14 144.24
N GLY A 728 109.54 -13.01 143.54
CA GLY A 728 110.63 -12.35 142.78
C GLY A 728 110.55 -12.33 141.23
N GLY A 729 110.43 -11.11 140.69
CA GLY A 729 110.97 -10.54 139.42
C GLY A 729 110.83 -11.33 138.11
N GLY A 730 110.18 -10.83 137.05
CA GLY A 730 110.50 -9.60 136.30
C GLY A 730 111.79 -9.78 135.47
N ALA A 731 111.96 -9.35 134.22
CA ALA A 731 111.15 -8.75 133.17
C ALA A 731 112.03 -8.80 131.89
N ASP A 732 111.40 -8.82 130.72
CA ASP A 732 111.78 -8.14 129.46
C ASP A 732 111.29 -8.94 128.25
N ALA A 733 110.83 -8.35 127.15
CA ALA A 733 110.37 -7.01 126.84
C ALA A 733 109.82 -7.05 125.41
N ASN A 734 108.68 -6.38 125.19
CA ASN A 734 108.21 -5.74 123.95
C ASN A 734 107.96 -6.63 122.71
N HIS A 735 106.87 -6.47 121.94
CA HIS A 735 106.44 -5.23 121.31
C HIS A 735 105.00 -5.32 120.73
N ALA A 736 104.26 -4.21 120.89
CA ALA A 736 103.38 -3.51 119.92
C ALA A 736 102.16 -4.18 119.22
N VAL A 737 100.98 -3.76 119.69
CA VAL A 737 99.84 -3.05 119.01
C VAL A 737 99.79 -2.94 117.46
N ARG A 738 98.60 -3.24 116.90
CA ARG A 738 97.78 -2.47 115.90
C ARG A 738 96.62 -3.38 115.42
N GLY A 739 95.38 -2.98 115.15
CA GLY A 739 94.59 -1.75 115.16
C GLY A 739 93.21 -2.13 114.58
N ALA A 740 92.10 -1.64 115.16
CA ALA A 740 90.74 -1.94 114.69
C ALA A 740 90.34 -1.01 113.53
N GLU A 741 89.78 -1.57 112.45
CA GLU A 741 89.28 -0.82 111.29
C GLU A 741 87.80 -0.43 111.44
N VAL A 742 87.44 0.73 110.89
CA VAL A 742 86.07 1.27 110.80
C VAL A 742 85.37 0.67 109.59
N ASN A 743 84.13 0.18 109.74
CA ASN A 743 83.38 -0.48 108.66
C ASN A 743 81.92 -0.03 108.58
N VAL A 744 81.38 0.06 107.36
CA VAL A 744 79.99 0.48 107.06
C VAL A 744 79.43 -0.35 105.90
N TRP A 745 78.22 -0.89 106.04
CA TRP A 745 77.51 -1.56 104.95
C TRP A 745 75.97 -1.47 105.08
N TYR A 746 75.27 -1.65 103.96
CA TYR A 746 73.81 -1.64 103.87
C TYR A 746 73.29 -3.02 103.46
N SER A 747 72.34 -3.58 104.21
CA SER A 747 71.71 -4.88 103.94
C SER A 747 70.32 -4.93 104.55
N ASP A 748 69.37 -5.57 103.86
CA ASP A 748 67.98 -5.78 104.32
C ASP A 748 67.25 -4.52 104.82
N GLY A 749 67.42 -3.39 104.11
CA GLY A 749 66.74 -2.13 104.43
C GLY A 749 67.33 -1.33 105.61
N MET A 750 68.49 -1.75 106.12
CA MET A 750 69.17 -1.11 107.26
C MET A 750 70.60 -0.70 106.93
N LEU A 751 71.00 0.48 107.44
CA LEU A 751 72.38 0.96 107.39
C LEU A 751 73.10 0.61 108.70
N ASN A 752 74.18 -0.18 108.61
CA ASN A 752 74.98 -0.63 109.75
C ASN A 752 76.30 0.15 109.82
N LEU A 753 76.60 0.75 110.97
CA LEU A 753 77.81 1.55 111.23
C LEU A 753 78.59 0.94 112.42
N VAL A 754 79.88 0.63 112.24
CA VAL A 754 80.72 0.01 113.29
C VAL A 754 81.90 0.95 113.65
N ASN A 755 82.10 1.22 114.95
CA ASN A 755 83.15 2.08 115.54
C ASN A 755 83.14 3.56 115.05
N LEU A 756 82.00 4.25 115.15
CA LEU A 756 81.82 5.65 114.71
C LEU A 756 81.17 6.57 115.77
N SER A 757 81.15 6.18 117.05
CA SER A 757 80.63 7.03 118.13
C SER A 757 81.30 8.42 118.17
N GLY A 758 80.47 9.47 118.20
CA GLY A 758 80.92 10.88 118.23
C GLY A 758 81.16 11.55 116.85
N TYR A 759 80.96 10.86 115.73
CA TYR A 759 81.03 11.44 114.38
C TYR A 759 79.66 11.96 113.90
N SER A 760 79.63 12.98 113.03
CA SER A 760 78.42 13.34 112.26
C SER A 760 78.50 12.72 110.88
N VAL A 761 77.44 12.04 110.43
CA VAL A 761 77.41 11.30 109.17
C VAL A 761 76.30 11.86 108.28
N ALA A 762 76.66 12.21 107.04
CA ALA A 762 75.70 12.57 105.99
C ALA A 762 75.75 11.55 104.84
N VAL A 763 74.57 11.17 104.34
CA VAL A 763 74.37 10.28 103.18
C VAL A 763 73.93 11.13 102.00
N THR A 764 74.72 11.15 100.93
CA THR A 764 74.47 11.96 99.74
C THR A 764 74.26 11.05 98.54
N ALA A 765 73.19 11.25 97.77
CA ALA A 765 73.04 10.59 96.48
C ALA A 765 74.13 11.10 95.51
N ILE A 766 74.55 10.27 94.54
CA ILE A 766 75.67 10.62 93.65
C ILE A 766 75.48 11.94 92.87
N ASN A 767 74.23 12.40 92.73
CA ASN A 767 73.88 13.71 92.13
C ASN A 767 74.11 14.90 93.08
N GLY A 768 74.71 14.70 94.26
CA GLY A 768 75.07 15.72 95.23
C GLY A 768 73.95 16.14 96.19
N ARG A 769 72.77 15.51 96.12
CA ARG A 769 71.65 15.78 97.03
C ARG A 769 71.82 15.01 98.34
N GLU A 770 71.82 15.72 99.47
CA GLU A 770 71.85 15.11 100.80
C GLU A 770 70.49 14.45 101.11
N VAL A 771 70.53 13.16 101.43
CA VAL A 771 69.35 12.29 101.59
C VAL A 771 69.07 12.03 103.07
N LEU A 772 70.11 12.05 103.92
CA LEU A 772 69.99 11.92 105.37
C LEU A 772 71.22 12.47 106.08
N SER A 773 71.07 13.07 107.26
CA SER A 773 72.19 13.45 108.13
C SER A 773 71.82 13.27 109.58
N PHE A 774 72.70 12.62 110.33
CA PHE A 774 72.47 12.28 111.74
C PHE A 774 73.78 12.11 112.51
N ARG A 775 73.67 12.01 113.84
CA ARG A 775 74.75 11.69 114.77
C ARG A 775 74.40 10.40 115.52
N PRO A 776 75.21 9.34 115.44
CA PRO A 776 74.96 8.10 116.17
C PRO A 776 75.04 8.29 117.69
N GLY A 777 74.11 7.71 118.45
CA GLY A 777 74.02 7.85 119.91
C GLY A 777 74.91 6.88 120.70
N SER A 778 75.30 5.74 120.11
CA SER A 778 76.26 4.76 120.66
C SER A 778 76.87 3.89 119.55
N ASP A 779 77.93 3.12 119.85
CA ASP A 779 78.51 2.17 118.89
C ASP A 779 77.57 0.97 118.64
N ASP A 780 77.41 0.57 117.37
CA ASP A 780 76.53 -0.49 116.84
C ASP A 780 75.01 -0.23 116.84
N GLU A 781 74.58 1.04 116.83
CA GLU A 781 73.17 1.41 116.65
C GLU A 781 72.74 1.32 115.15
N ARG A 782 71.65 0.60 114.85
CA ARG A 782 71.14 0.37 113.49
C ARG A 782 70.08 1.40 113.11
N TYR A 783 70.19 1.95 111.90
CA TYR A 783 69.25 2.95 111.38
C TYR A 783 68.37 2.34 110.28
N PRO A 784 67.05 2.18 110.50
CA PRO A 784 66.13 1.74 109.45
C PRO A 784 65.86 2.89 108.49
N VAL A 785 66.31 2.76 107.24
CA VAL A 785 66.14 3.78 106.19
C VAL A 785 65.88 3.07 104.87
N ALA A 786 64.71 3.32 104.27
CA ALA A 786 64.42 2.85 102.92
C ALA A 786 65.07 3.79 101.89
N LEU A 787 66.24 3.42 101.39
CA LEU A 787 66.86 4.08 100.23
C LEU A 787 66.38 3.39 98.95
N SER A 788 65.95 4.18 97.96
CA SER A 788 65.68 3.70 96.59
C SER A 788 66.95 3.17 95.94
N ALA A 789 66.86 2.19 95.04
CA ALA A 789 68.04 1.59 94.39
C ALA A 789 68.92 2.65 93.69
N GLY A 790 70.19 2.78 94.11
CA GLY A 790 71.13 3.79 93.60
C GLY A 790 72.41 3.86 94.44
N VAL A 791 73.48 4.47 93.93
CA VAL A 791 74.76 4.60 94.66
C VAL A 791 74.74 5.85 95.54
N TYR A 792 75.09 5.68 96.82
CA TYR A 792 75.16 6.75 97.82
C TYR A 792 76.58 6.90 98.36
N ILE A 793 76.95 8.13 98.70
CA ILE A 793 78.24 8.47 99.31
C ILE A 793 77.99 8.88 100.75
N LEU A 794 78.64 8.21 101.70
CA LEU A 794 78.65 8.60 103.11
C LEU A 794 79.89 9.43 103.40
N THR A 795 79.68 10.59 104.04
CA THR A 795 80.76 11.47 104.48
C THR A 795 80.70 11.62 105.99
N SER A 796 81.82 11.34 106.68
CA SER A 796 81.95 11.55 108.13
C SER A 796 82.72 12.83 108.44
N PHE A 797 82.10 13.71 109.22
CA PHE A 797 82.64 15.03 109.53
C PHE A 797 83.43 15.00 110.85
N ARG A 798 84.66 14.47 110.78
CA ARG A 798 85.76 14.75 111.72
C ARG A 798 87.14 14.46 111.11
N GLU A 799 87.21 13.56 110.11
CA GLU A 799 88.44 13.25 109.35
C GLU A 799 88.29 13.34 107.82
N ASN A 800 87.15 13.85 107.30
CA ASN A 800 86.89 13.96 105.85
C ASN A 800 87.04 12.64 105.07
N ARG A 801 86.82 11.49 105.72
CA ARG A 801 86.79 10.18 105.05
C ARG A 801 85.44 9.96 104.37
N LYS A 802 85.48 9.57 103.11
CA LYS A 802 84.32 9.29 102.25
C LYS A 802 84.26 7.79 101.94
N PHE A 803 83.08 7.19 102.11
CA PHE A 803 82.82 5.79 101.83
C PHE A 803 81.68 5.69 100.79
N ALA A 804 81.84 4.88 99.75
CA ALA A 804 80.82 4.69 98.71
C ALA A 804 80.08 3.38 98.96
N VAL A 805 78.75 3.45 99.11
CA VAL A 805 77.88 2.30 99.39
C VAL A 805 76.81 2.22 98.29
N ARG A 806 76.65 1.02 97.74
CA ARG A 806 75.80 0.73 96.57
C ARG A 806 74.47 0.14 96.99
#